data_AF-A0A4Q7XMW4-F1
#
_entry.id   AF-A0A4Q7XMW4-F1
#
_cell.length_a   1.000
_cell.length_b   1.000
_cell.length_c   1.000
_cell.angle_alpha   90.00
_cell.angle_beta   90.00
_cell.angle_gamma   90.00
#
_symmetry.space_group_name_H-M   'P 1'
#
loop_
_entity.id
_entity.type
_entity.pdbx_description
1 polymer ?
#
loop_
_entity_poly.entity_id
_entity_poly.type
_entity_poly.pdbx_seq_one_letter_code
_entity_poly.pdbx_strand_id
1 'polypeptide(L)'
;MDLRLLGRSRRALVGAAAAVVVLVGAGTWTAVADDDPPKVRRAEQVMDMGGGVRLDTSYFTAGGDGRRPAVLLAHGFGGSKDDVRRQAEDLARDGYAVLTWSARGFGTSTGRIGLNDPKAEVADVSKLIDWLAKQPQVRLDKAGDPRVGMAGGSYGGAVSLLAAGHDRRVDAIAPSITYWNLADALFPDGVFKKLWAGVFFNSGGGCDRFEPALCAMYQRVAESGVPDEAARRLLEARSPSAVGDRVKVPTLLFQGQTDSLFTLAQSDAAAKAIKANGAPVDVDWIAGGHDGGDMESGRVQARVTDWFDRYLKDDRSADTGPAFRVTRTLGTGTGTGDGEPRLRGVSADSYPGLDGKPRPVPLSGREQRVDNPAGASPPAVSALPGLGAGSGLSQLSSLGVGVSLDFPGQFAAFESAPFRDDVRITGSPEVTVHVRSTADDAVLFAKVYDVGPGGQRQQVLPSQLVQPVRVTGAKAGKDVTLTLPAIDHEVDDGHRLRLVLASTDLGYASPAAPATYTVSLKSDLTVPTALSRSDVPPALPAWVWWLPLAGAGVALALLLTARRRTAAPAPADPALADVPLQITGLSKRYAKAADRYAVKDLSFRVEKGQVLGLLGPNGAGKTTTLRMLMGLIRPDGGEIRVFGHAIAPGAPVLSRVGAFVEGAGFLPHLTGRENLDLYWRATGRPPQDAHLEEALEIAGLGDALARAVRTYSQGMRQRLAIAQAMLGLPDLLILDEPTNGLDPPQIREMREVMIRYAAAGRTVIVSSHLLSEVEQSCTHLVVMDHGRLVQAGPVAEIVGSGDTLLVGTATPVDDPVVDKVAALPGVASAVRADAGLLVRLDAGGSASGLVAELVRLEVPVESVGPHRRLEDAFLTLIGD
;
A
#
# COMPACT_ATOMS: atom_id res chain seq x y z
N MET A 1 40.74 60.98 39.00
CA MET A 1 40.91 59.57 39.37
C MET A 1 39.53 58.96 39.63
N ASP A 2 39.14 57.84 39.08
CA ASP A 2 39.55 57.10 37.90
C ASP A 2 38.63 55.87 37.85
N LEU A 3 38.29 55.45 36.64
CA LEU A 3 37.91 54.08 36.28
C LEU A 3 36.82 53.39 37.12
N ARG A 4 35.56 53.71 36.82
CA ARG A 4 34.42 52.77 36.96
C ARG A 4 33.54 52.76 35.72
N LEU A 5 34.12 52.47 34.55
CA LEU A 5 33.39 52.26 33.30
C LEU A 5 34.24 51.39 32.38
N LEU A 6 34.07 50.06 32.41
CA LEU A 6 34.39 49.10 31.34
C LEU A 6 34.01 47.69 31.82
N GLY A 7 33.03 47.06 31.18
CA GLY A 7 32.70 45.65 31.46
C GLY A 7 31.32 45.18 30.99
N ARG A 8 30.39 46.09 30.65
CA ARG A 8 29.03 45.72 30.20
C ARG A 8 28.80 45.70 28.69
N SER A 9 29.77 46.07 27.85
CA SER A 9 29.53 46.26 26.40
C SER A 9 29.92 45.09 25.48
N ARG A 10 30.52 43.98 25.96
CA ARG A 10 30.89 42.85 25.07
C ARG A 10 29.90 41.69 25.01
N ARG A 11 28.92 41.59 25.92
CA ARG A 11 27.86 40.55 25.85
C ARG A 11 26.59 41.02 25.12
N ALA A 12 26.34 42.33 25.04
CA ALA A 12 25.20 42.88 24.30
C ALA A 12 25.43 42.90 22.78
N LEU A 13 26.68 43.03 22.33
CA LEU A 13 27.03 43.11 20.91
C LEU A 13 27.02 41.75 20.18
N VAL A 14 27.27 40.64 20.89
CA VAL A 14 27.17 39.29 20.29
C VAL A 14 25.71 38.82 20.19
N GLY A 15 24.83 39.26 21.10
CA GLY A 15 23.39 39.00 21.03
C GLY A 15 22.67 39.81 19.93
N ALA A 16 23.10 41.04 19.67
CA ALA A 16 22.50 41.89 18.64
C ALA A 16 22.88 41.47 17.20
N ALA A 17 24.10 40.96 16.99
CA ALA A 17 24.51 40.43 15.67
C ALA A 17 23.78 39.11 15.31
N ALA A 18 23.50 38.27 16.30
CA ALA A 18 22.70 37.05 16.10
C ALA A 18 21.21 37.36 15.84
N ALA A 19 20.67 38.45 16.43
CA ALA A 19 19.30 38.87 16.19
C ALA A 19 19.09 39.48 14.80
N VAL A 20 20.06 40.20 14.23
CA VAL A 20 19.93 40.81 12.89
C VAL A 20 20.11 39.80 11.76
N VAL A 21 20.92 38.74 11.94
CA VAL A 21 21.02 37.64 10.94
C VAL A 21 19.75 36.76 10.96
N VAL A 22 19.07 36.63 12.10
CA VAL A 22 17.79 35.92 12.19
C VAL A 22 16.61 36.80 11.70
N LEU A 23 16.69 38.12 11.83
CA LEU A 23 15.61 39.03 11.41
C LEU A 23 15.68 39.48 9.93
N VAL A 24 16.82 39.35 9.24
CA VAL A 24 16.88 39.53 7.77
C VAL A 24 16.48 38.25 7.02
N GLY A 25 16.52 37.08 7.66
CA GLY A 25 16.04 35.81 7.08
C GLY A 25 14.53 35.56 7.18
N ALA A 26 13.79 36.39 7.93
CA ALA A 26 12.36 36.19 8.21
C ALA A 26 11.43 37.22 7.53
N GLY A 27 11.97 38.14 6.73
CA GLY A 27 11.27 39.34 6.25
C GLY A 27 10.73 39.32 4.81
N THR A 28 10.76 38.21 4.08
CA THR A 28 10.31 38.17 2.66
C THR A 28 9.32 37.06 2.30
N TRP A 29 8.57 36.50 3.24
CA TRP A 29 7.47 35.58 2.92
C TRP A 29 6.15 36.03 3.56
N THR A 30 5.59 37.11 2.99
CA THR A 30 4.16 37.40 3.09
C THR A 30 3.61 37.56 1.67
N ALA A 31 3.48 36.43 1.00
CA ALA A 31 2.60 36.21 -0.14
C ALA A 31 2.44 34.69 -0.28
N VAL A 32 1.74 34.06 0.66
CA VAL A 32 1.35 32.65 0.52
C VAL A 32 -0.05 32.64 -0.07
N ALA A 33 -0.11 32.21 -1.32
CA ALA A 33 -1.32 31.83 -2.01
C ALA A 33 -1.97 30.62 -1.29
N ASP A 34 -3.27 30.42 -1.47
CA ASP A 34 -3.99 29.21 -1.04
C ASP A 34 -3.18 27.94 -1.38
N ASP A 35 -2.63 27.27 -0.36
CA ASP A 35 -1.86 26.01 -0.47
C ASP A 35 -2.77 24.77 -0.32
N ASP A 36 -4.01 24.84 -0.82
CA ASP A 36 -4.75 23.61 -1.14
C ASP A 36 -4.16 23.04 -2.44
N PRO A 37 -3.84 21.72 -2.51
CA PRO A 37 -3.34 21.13 -3.75
C PRO A 37 -4.31 21.42 -4.88
N PRO A 38 -3.82 21.87 -6.06
CA PRO A 38 -4.69 22.38 -7.11
C PRO A 38 -5.72 21.34 -7.50
N LYS A 39 -7.00 21.70 -7.40
CA LYS A 39 -8.11 20.80 -7.76
C LYS A 39 -7.94 20.33 -9.20
N VAL A 40 -7.89 19.02 -9.39
CA VAL A 40 -7.79 18.40 -10.71
C VAL A 40 -9.16 18.43 -11.39
N ARG A 41 -9.22 19.03 -12.58
CA ARG A 41 -10.37 18.96 -13.49
C ARG A 41 -10.22 17.73 -14.37
N ARG A 42 -11.25 16.88 -14.38
CA ARG A 42 -11.34 15.67 -15.20
C ARG A 42 -12.47 15.82 -16.21
N ALA A 43 -12.21 15.52 -17.47
CA ALA A 43 -13.19 15.49 -18.55
C ALA A 43 -13.22 14.11 -19.21
N GLU A 44 -14.37 13.45 -19.17
CA GLU A 44 -14.62 12.19 -19.90
C GLU A 44 -14.93 12.49 -21.36
N GLN A 45 -14.38 11.69 -22.27
CA GLN A 45 -14.57 11.86 -23.70
C GLN A 45 -14.54 10.52 -24.43
N VAL A 46 -15.38 10.39 -25.46
CA VAL A 46 -15.32 9.29 -26.41
C VAL A 46 -14.81 9.84 -27.73
N MET A 47 -13.66 9.34 -28.18
CA MET A 47 -13.00 9.80 -29.40
C MET A 47 -13.23 8.81 -30.54
N ASP A 48 -13.70 9.32 -31.68
CA ASP A 48 -13.85 8.53 -32.90
C ASP A 48 -12.50 8.36 -33.60
N MET A 49 -12.08 7.11 -33.75
CA MET A 49 -10.85 6.73 -34.47
C MET A 49 -11.12 6.39 -35.93
N GLY A 50 -12.36 6.49 -36.41
CA GLY A 50 -12.76 6.08 -37.74
C GLY A 50 -12.94 4.56 -37.87
N GLY A 51 -13.61 4.14 -38.94
CA GLY A 51 -13.90 2.71 -39.17
C GLY A 51 -14.83 2.08 -38.12
N GLY A 52 -15.64 2.90 -37.43
CA GLY A 52 -16.53 2.45 -36.36
C GLY A 52 -15.85 2.21 -35.00
N VAL A 53 -14.56 2.54 -34.89
CA VAL A 53 -13.80 2.41 -33.63
C VAL A 53 -13.91 3.69 -32.82
N ARG A 54 -14.31 3.55 -31.55
CA ARG A 54 -14.42 4.63 -30.58
C ARG A 54 -13.60 4.28 -29.34
N LEU A 55 -12.72 5.18 -28.92
CA LEU A 55 -11.95 5.02 -27.70
C LEU A 55 -12.53 5.86 -26.57
N ASP A 56 -12.64 5.23 -25.42
CA ASP A 56 -12.99 5.85 -24.15
C ASP A 56 -11.75 6.50 -23.53
N THR A 57 -11.83 7.78 -23.22
CA THR A 57 -10.70 8.62 -22.82
C THR A 57 -11.06 9.54 -21.66
N SER A 58 -10.06 9.89 -20.84
CA SER A 58 -10.20 10.89 -19.79
C SER A 58 -9.05 11.88 -19.84
N TYR A 59 -9.38 13.17 -19.79
CA TYR A 59 -8.42 14.27 -19.85
C TYR A 59 -8.37 15.01 -18.51
N PHE A 60 -7.15 15.22 -17.99
CA PHE A 60 -6.88 15.76 -16.66
C PHE A 60 -6.03 17.02 -16.75
N THR A 61 -6.42 18.05 -16.01
CA THR A 61 -5.68 19.31 -15.87
C THR A 61 -5.83 19.86 -14.45
N ALA A 62 -4.88 20.64 -13.94
CA ALA A 62 -5.00 21.31 -12.63
C ALA A 62 -4.47 22.76 -12.66
N GLY A 63 -4.87 23.61 -11.73
CA GLY A 63 -4.40 25.01 -11.68
C GLY A 63 -4.97 25.91 -12.80
N GLY A 64 -4.29 27.02 -13.09
CA GLY A 64 -4.77 28.07 -14.01
C GLY A 64 -4.71 27.72 -15.51
N ASP A 65 -5.17 28.65 -16.35
CA ASP A 65 -5.35 28.44 -17.81
C ASP A 65 -4.05 28.47 -18.64
N GLY A 66 -2.89 28.28 -17.99
CA GLY A 66 -1.58 28.24 -18.64
C GLY A 66 -1.37 27.00 -19.53
N ARG A 67 -0.63 27.19 -20.62
CA ARG A 67 -0.19 26.09 -21.49
C ARG A 67 0.87 25.23 -20.79
N ARG A 68 0.76 23.92 -20.95
CA ARG A 68 1.62 22.94 -20.28
C ARG A 68 1.96 21.74 -21.15
N PRO A 69 3.11 21.08 -20.95
CA PRO A 69 3.38 19.81 -21.62
C PRO A 69 2.30 18.77 -21.32
N ALA A 70 2.11 17.87 -22.27
CA ALA A 70 1.14 16.79 -22.15
C ALA A 70 1.80 15.45 -21.79
N VAL A 71 1.06 14.57 -21.13
CA VAL A 71 1.46 13.17 -20.93
C VAL A 71 0.32 12.25 -21.35
N LEU A 72 0.65 11.24 -22.15
CA LEU A 72 -0.23 10.13 -22.48
C LEU A 72 0.08 8.97 -21.54
N LEU A 73 -0.92 8.49 -20.80
CA LEU A 73 -0.78 7.33 -19.94
C LEU A 73 -1.56 6.14 -20.49
N ALA A 74 -0.83 5.07 -20.81
CA ALA A 74 -1.37 3.84 -21.34
C ALA A 74 -1.57 2.79 -20.23
N HIS A 75 -2.70 2.10 -20.26
CA HIS A 75 -3.02 1.02 -19.32
C HIS A 75 -2.27 -0.29 -19.66
N GLY A 76 -2.10 -1.14 -18.64
CA GLY A 76 -1.59 -2.50 -18.82
C GLY A 76 -2.62 -3.44 -19.47
N PHE A 77 -2.18 -4.63 -19.90
CA PHE A 77 -3.07 -5.58 -20.59
C PHE A 77 -4.23 -6.00 -19.69
N GLY A 78 -5.46 -6.02 -20.22
CA GLY A 78 -6.66 -6.33 -19.43
C GLY A 78 -7.19 -5.17 -18.58
N GLY A 79 -6.44 -4.07 -18.49
CA GLY A 79 -6.85 -2.87 -17.78
C GLY A 79 -7.67 -1.89 -18.63
N SER A 80 -7.78 -0.67 -18.12
CA SER A 80 -8.51 0.46 -18.72
C SER A 80 -7.88 1.80 -18.31
N LYS A 81 -8.39 2.90 -18.88
CA LYS A 81 -7.99 4.26 -18.50
C LYS A 81 -8.08 4.55 -17.00
N ASP A 82 -8.96 3.87 -16.26
CA ASP A 82 -9.16 4.13 -14.84
C ASP A 82 -8.03 3.54 -13.96
N ASP A 83 -7.27 2.57 -14.44
CA ASP A 83 -6.15 1.97 -13.69
C ASP A 83 -4.98 2.94 -13.53
N VAL A 84 -4.81 3.84 -14.50
CA VAL A 84 -3.77 4.88 -14.50
C VAL A 84 -4.29 6.22 -13.97
N ARG A 85 -5.53 6.28 -13.47
CA ARG A 85 -6.17 7.53 -13.02
C ARG A 85 -5.39 8.24 -11.93
N ARG A 86 -4.92 7.51 -10.91
CA ARG A 86 -4.19 8.12 -9.79
C ARG A 86 -2.93 8.83 -10.28
N GLN A 87 -2.15 8.14 -11.11
CA GLN A 87 -0.96 8.70 -11.75
C GLN A 87 -1.31 9.91 -12.63
N ALA A 88 -2.44 9.87 -13.34
CA ALA A 88 -2.90 11.00 -14.16
C ALA A 88 -3.24 12.23 -13.32
N GLU A 89 -3.90 12.04 -12.18
CA GLU A 89 -4.21 13.13 -11.25
C GLU A 89 -2.94 13.72 -10.63
N ASP A 90 -1.97 12.89 -10.26
CA ASP A 90 -0.71 13.34 -9.66
C ASP A 90 0.12 14.16 -10.67
N LEU A 91 0.30 13.65 -11.89
CA LEU A 91 0.94 14.41 -12.97
C LEU A 91 0.17 15.71 -13.31
N ALA A 92 -1.17 15.69 -13.27
CA ALA A 92 -1.96 16.90 -13.49
C ALA A 92 -1.70 17.95 -12.40
N ARG A 93 -1.58 17.53 -11.13
CA ARG A 93 -1.19 18.39 -10.01
C ARG A 93 0.23 18.95 -10.19
N ASP A 94 1.13 18.15 -10.75
CA ASP A 94 2.50 18.56 -11.10
C ASP A 94 2.56 19.43 -12.38
N GLY A 95 1.41 19.88 -12.89
CA GLY A 95 1.33 20.87 -13.95
C GLY A 95 1.33 20.27 -15.35
N TYR A 96 1.03 18.99 -15.53
CA TYR A 96 0.84 18.38 -16.85
C TYR A 96 -0.63 18.43 -17.33
N ALA A 97 -0.82 18.30 -18.64
CA ALA A 97 -2.09 17.97 -19.27
C ALA A 97 -2.09 16.47 -19.57
N VAL A 98 -2.86 15.67 -18.84
CA VAL A 98 -2.76 14.20 -18.94
C VAL A 98 -3.94 13.63 -19.70
N LEU A 99 -3.68 12.77 -20.67
CA LEU A 99 -4.70 12.02 -21.41
C LEU A 99 -4.51 10.53 -21.16
N THR A 100 -5.52 9.89 -20.60
CA THR A 100 -5.61 8.43 -20.42
C THR A 100 -6.65 7.88 -21.40
N TRP A 101 -6.47 6.66 -21.90
CA TRP A 101 -7.47 6.00 -22.74
C TRP A 101 -7.55 4.51 -22.46
N SER A 102 -8.69 3.90 -22.77
CA SER A 102 -8.85 2.45 -22.87
C SER A 102 -8.60 2.06 -24.32
N ALA A 103 -7.63 1.18 -24.58
CA ALA A 103 -7.29 0.72 -25.93
C ALA A 103 -8.43 -0.11 -26.55
N ARG A 104 -8.31 -0.42 -27.85
CA ARG A 104 -9.34 -1.15 -28.60
C ARG A 104 -9.69 -2.48 -27.92
N GLY A 105 -10.99 -2.73 -27.76
CA GLY A 105 -11.48 -3.96 -27.14
C GLY A 105 -11.43 -4.01 -25.60
N PHE A 106 -10.89 -2.99 -24.93
CA PHE A 106 -10.84 -2.86 -23.47
C PHE A 106 -11.81 -1.81 -22.94
N GLY A 107 -12.23 -1.96 -21.68
CA GLY A 107 -13.17 -1.04 -21.03
C GLY A 107 -14.45 -0.87 -21.85
N THR A 108 -14.81 0.39 -22.11
CA THR A 108 -15.97 0.73 -22.96
C THR A 108 -15.59 1.04 -24.41
N SER A 109 -14.30 0.95 -24.77
CA SER A 109 -13.80 1.17 -26.13
C SER A 109 -14.25 0.06 -27.08
N THR A 110 -14.59 0.44 -28.31
CA THR A 110 -14.96 -0.52 -29.35
C THR A 110 -13.72 -1.03 -30.12
N GLY A 111 -13.93 -1.86 -31.14
CA GLY A 111 -12.85 -2.47 -31.91
C GLY A 111 -12.37 -3.80 -31.32
N ARG A 112 -11.24 -4.29 -31.83
CA ARG A 112 -10.62 -5.57 -31.42
C ARG A 112 -9.19 -5.33 -30.97
N ILE A 113 -8.73 -6.20 -30.07
CA ILE A 113 -7.36 -6.20 -29.53
C ILE A 113 -6.40 -6.64 -30.64
N GLY A 114 -5.50 -5.74 -31.03
CA GLY A 114 -4.49 -5.96 -32.08
C GLY A 114 -3.09 -6.27 -31.55
N LEU A 115 -2.91 -6.27 -30.23
CA LEU A 115 -1.63 -6.38 -29.53
C LEU A 115 -0.63 -5.32 -29.99
N ASN A 116 -0.99 -4.05 -29.85
CA ASN A 116 -0.23 -2.89 -30.34
C ASN A 116 -0.01 -2.90 -31.85
N ASP A 117 -1.04 -3.22 -32.64
CA ASP A 117 -0.96 -3.12 -34.10
C ASP A 117 -0.52 -1.70 -34.54
N PRO A 118 0.59 -1.56 -35.30
CA PRO A 118 1.02 -0.30 -35.89
C PRO A 118 -0.06 0.44 -36.68
N LYS A 119 -0.96 -0.31 -37.34
CA LYS A 119 -2.06 0.20 -38.18
C LYS A 119 -3.36 0.45 -37.41
N ALA A 120 -3.44 0.00 -36.15
CA ALA A 120 -4.62 0.19 -35.31
C ALA A 120 -4.25 0.95 -34.03
N GLU A 121 -3.85 0.26 -32.97
CA GLU A 121 -3.68 0.86 -31.64
C GLU A 121 -2.55 1.90 -31.58
N VAL A 122 -1.45 1.71 -32.32
CA VAL A 122 -0.40 2.73 -32.41
C VAL A 122 -0.87 3.92 -33.26
N ALA A 123 -1.63 3.67 -34.33
CA ALA A 123 -2.22 4.74 -35.14
C ALA A 123 -3.27 5.55 -34.37
N ASP A 124 -3.97 4.93 -33.40
CA ASP A 124 -4.86 5.64 -32.49
C ASP A 124 -4.09 6.60 -31.59
N VAL A 125 -2.91 6.20 -31.08
CA VAL A 125 -2.06 7.11 -30.30
C VAL A 125 -1.72 8.37 -31.08
N SER A 126 -1.36 8.27 -32.37
CA SER A 126 -1.13 9.46 -33.20
C SER A 126 -2.37 10.37 -33.30
N LYS A 127 -3.58 9.81 -33.29
CA LYS A 127 -4.83 10.61 -33.26
C LYS A 127 -5.09 11.24 -31.90
N LEU A 128 -4.71 10.57 -30.81
CA LEU A 128 -4.73 11.16 -29.46
C LEU A 128 -3.76 12.35 -29.38
N ILE A 129 -2.58 12.23 -29.99
CA ILE A 129 -1.60 13.32 -30.13
C ILE A 129 -2.19 14.46 -30.98
N ASP A 130 -2.85 14.16 -32.10
CA ASP A 130 -3.55 15.17 -32.92
C ASP A 130 -4.63 15.92 -32.14
N TRP A 131 -5.34 15.21 -31.25
CA TRP A 131 -6.35 15.80 -30.39
C TRP A 131 -5.72 16.69 -29.31
N LEU A 132 -4.63 16.24 -28.67
CA LEU A 132 -3.87 17.04 -27.70
C LEU A 132 -3.35 18.33 -28.31
N ALA A 133 -2.87 18.28 -29.56
CA ALA A 133 -2.38 19.44 -30.29
C ALA A 133 -3.43 20.55 -30.50
N LYS A 134 -4.72 20.22 -30.37
CA LYS A 134 -5.85 21.16 -30.52
C LYS A 134 -6.32 21.74 -29.19
N GLN A 135 -5.86 21.21 -28.05
CA GLN A 135 -6.32 21.67 -26.74
C GLN A 135 -5.65 22.99 -26.35
N PRO A 136 -6.41 23.99 -25.88
CA PRO A 136 -5.85 25.30 -25.57
C PRO A 136 -4.87 25.28 -24.40
N GLN A 137 -4.98 24.29 -23.50
CA GLN A 137 -4.09 24.12 -22.35
C GLN A 137 -2.79 23.39 -22.71
N VAL A 138 -2.64 22.80 -23.91
CA VAL A 138 -1.45 22.03 -24.26
C VAL A 138 -0.38 22.94 -24.87
N ARG A 139 0.86 22.81 -24.38
CA ARG A 139 2.05 23.45 -24.94
C ARG A 139 2.39 22.79 -26.26
N LEU A 140 2.60 23.63 -27.28
CA LEU A 140 3.03 23.19 -28.60
C LEU A 140 4.46 23.66 -28.84
N ASP A 141 5.29 22.80 -29.38
CA ASP A 141 6.62 23.18 -29.87
C ASP A 141 6.52 23.85 -31.24
N LYS A 142 5.59 23.39 -32.08
CA LYS A 142 5.22 23.97 -33.37
C LYS A 142 3.72 23.79 -33.62
N ALA A 143 3.18 24.45 -34.64
CA ALA A 143 1.77 24.27 -35.00
C ALA A 143 1.46 22.79 -35.30
N GLY A 144 0.52 22.20 -34.54
CA GLY A 144 0.16 20.78 -34.66
C GLY A 144 1.12 19.79 -33.99
N ASP A 145 2.12 20.29 -33.26
CA ASP A 145 3.18 19.51 -32.63
C ASP A 145 3.18 19.76 -31.11
N PRO A 146 2.43 18.96 -30.33
CA PRO A 146 2.35 19.14 -28.89
C PRO A 146 3.62 18.60 -28.21
N ARG A 147 4.10 19.32 -27.20
CA ARG A 147 5.16 18.80 -26.31
C ARG A 147 4.56 17.66 -25.48
N VAL A 148 4.88 16.40 -25.78
CA VAL A 148 4.20 15.23 -25.21
C VAL A 148 5.16 14.11 -24.81
N GLY A 149 4.99 13.61 -23.58
CA GLY A 149 5.60 12.37 -23.14
C GLY A 149 4.63 11.21 -23.04
N MET A 150 5.14 9.98 -22.95
CA MET A 150 4.31 8.79 -22.78
C MET A 150 4.84 7.85 -21.69
N ALA A 151 3.95 7.30 -20.88
CA ALA A 151 4.29 6.26 -19.91
C ALA A 151 3.20 5.18 -19.83
N GLY A 152 3.57 4.01 -19.33
CA GLY A 152 2.65 2.90 -19.15
C GLY A 152 3.39 1.63 -18.69
N GLY A 153 2.65 0.76 -18.02
CA GLY A 153 3.13 -0.56 -17.58
C GLY A 153 2.75 -1.65 -18.58
N SER A 154 3.55 -2.71 -18.71
CA SER A 154 3.19 -3.89 -19.50
C SER A 154 2.86 -3.51 -20.95
N TYR A 155 1.70 -3.92 -21.44
CA TYR A 155 1.12 -3.50 -22.72
C TYR A 155 1.18 -1.99 -23.01
N GLY A 156 0.96 -1.15 -21.99
CA GLY A 156 1.07 0.30 -22.10
C GLY A 156 2.50 0.80 -22.22
N GLY A 157 3.48 0.07 -21.68
CA GLY A 157 4.90 0.35 -21.89
C GLY A 157 5.29 0.10 -23.35
N ALA A 158 4.85 -1.01 -23.93
CA ALA A 158 5.13 -1.36 -25.32
C ALA A 158 4.53 -0.35 -26.30
N VAL A 159 3.30 0.13 -26.07
CA VAL A 159 2.72 1.16 -26.93
C VAL A 159 3.48 2.49 -26.86
N SER A 160 4.07 2.84 -25.71
CA SER A 160 4.91 4.06 -25.61
C SER A 160 6.18 3.97 -26.46
N LEU A 161 6.84 2.81 -26.48
CA LEU A 161 8.02 2.55 -27.31
C LEU A 161 7.65 2.56 -28.81
N LEU A 162 6.55 1.90 -29.18
CA LEU A 162 6.05 1.87 -30.55
C LEU A 162 5.66 3.27 -31.03
N ALA A 163 4.92 4.03 -30.22
CA ALA A 163 4.54 5.40 -30.54
C ALA A 163 5.77 6.28 -30.78
N ALA A 164 6.81 6.18 -29.95
CA ALA A 164 8.06 6.91 -30.15
C ALA A 164 8.80 6.53 -31.46
N GLY A 165 8.66 5.29 -31.94
CA GLY A 165 9.23 4.84 -33.22
C GLY A 165 8.37 5.20 -34.46
N HIS A 166 7.09 5.50 -34.26
CA HIS A 166 6.13 5.77 -35.33
C HIS A 166 5.75 7.25 -35.47
N ASP A 167 5.70 8.00 -34.37
CA ASP A 167 5.30 9.41 -34.31
C ASP A 167 6.44 10.25 -33.71
N ARG A 168 7.00 11.14 -34.53
CA ARG A 168 8.16 11.97 -34.15
C ARG A 168 7.84 13.07 -33.14
N ARG A 169 6.56 13.26 -32.82
CA ARG A 169 6.10 14.28 -31.87
C ARG A 169 6.19 13.82 -30.41
N VAL A 170 6.46 12.53 -30.16
CA VAL A 170 6.74 12.04 -28.81
C VAL A 170 8.13 12.52 -28.37
N ASP A 171 8.22 13.27 -27.28
CA ASP A 171 9.45 13.90 -26.81
C ASP A 171 10.24 13.05 -25.81
N ALA A 172 9.57 12.27 -24.97
CA ALA A 172 10.18 11.44 -23.92
C ALA A 172 9.25 10.30 -23.51
N ILE A 173 9.83 9.15 -23.12
CA ILE A 173 9.04 7.99 -22.70
C ILE A 173 9.56 7.37 -21.40
N ALA A 174 8.64 6.79 -20.63
CA ALA A 174 8.95 6.03 -19.42
C ALA A 174 8.19 4.68 -19.37
N PRO A 175 8.56 3.72 -20.23
CA PRO A 175 7.99 2.38 -20.23
C PRO A 175 8.36 1.58 -18.97
N SER A 176 7.39 0.87 -18.40
CA SER A 176 7.58 0.05 -17.21
C SER A 176 7.15 -1.39 -17.44
N ILE A 177 7.94 -2.35 -16.95
CA ILE A 177 7.66 -3.79 -16.92
C ILE A 177 7.08 -4.25 -18.27
N THR A 178 7.83 -4.11 -19.38
CA THR A 178 7.29 -4.29 -20.74
C THR A 178 8.16 -5.18 -21.61
N TYR A 179 7.61 -5.64 -22.73
CA TYR A 179 8.36 -6.32 -23.78
C TYR A 179 9.01 -5.34 -24.77
N TRP A 180 10.18 -5.75 -25.28
CA TRP A 180 10.81 -5.21 -26.47
C TRP A 180 10.43 -6.03 -27.71
N ASN A 181 10.41 -7.35 -27.57
CA ASN A 181 9.94 -8.30 -28.59
C ASN A 181 8.95 -9.29 -27.97
N LEU A 182 7.68 -9.19 -28.37
CA LEU A 182 6.60 -10.04 -27.88
C LEU A 182 6.74 -11.50 -28.33
N ALA A 183 7.35 -11.74 -29.51
CA ALA A 183 7.65 -13.09 -29.95
C ALA A 183 8.68 -13.75 -29.02
N ASP A 184 9.73 -13.03 -28.63
CA ASP A 184 10.75 -13.56 -27.70
C ASP A 184 10.20 -13.69 -26.27
N ALA A 185 9.24 -12.84 -25.89
CA ALA A 185 8.57 -12.94 -24.59
C ALA A 185 7.65 -14.18 -24.48
N LEU A 186 6.90 -14.49 -25.53
CA LEU A 186 5.95 -15.62 -25.55
C LEU A 186 6.55 -16.93 -26.09
N PHE A 187 7.58 -16.83 -26.93
CA PHE A 187 8.29 -17.94 -27.58
C PHE A 187 9.81 -17.92 -27.31
N PRO A 188 10.27 -17.74 -26.06
CA PRO A 188 11.71 -17.72 -25.74
C PRO A 188 12.39 -18.98 -26.26
N ASP A 189 13.45 -18.81 -27.06
CA ASP A 189 14.18 -19.88 -27.76
C ASP A 189 13.30 -20.91 -28.48
N GLY A 190 12.14 -20.49 -29.01
CA GLY A 190 11.24 -21.38 -29.75
C GLY A 190 10.43 -22.32 -28.87
N VAL A 191 10.32 -22.02 -27.58
CA VAL A 191 9.50 -22.75 -26.61
C VAL A 191 8.27 -21.92 -26.28
N PHE A 192 7.09 -22.50 -26.45
CA PHE A 192 5.84 -21.79 -26.21
C PHE A 192 5.57 -21.62 -24.70
N LYS A 193 5.48 -20.38 -24.23
CA LYS A 193 5.13 -20.00 -22.85
C LYS A 193 3.61 -20.12 -22.61
N LYS A 194 3.13 -21.37 -22.59
CA LYS A 194 1.70 -21.71 -22.64
C LYS A 194 0.85 -21.08 -21.53
N LEU A 195 1.36 -21.00 -20.30
CA LEU A 195 0.58 -20.53 -19.17
C LEU A 195 0.29 -19.02 -19.28
N TRP A 196 1.34 -18.22 -19.52
CA TRP A 196 1.18 -16.79 -19.75
C TRP A 196 0.35 -16.49 -21.00
N ALA A 197 0.63 -17.16 -22.12
CA ALA A 197 -0.17 -16.98 -23.33
C ALA A 197 -1.66 -17.30 -23.08
N GLY A 198 -1.94 -18.37 -22.34
CA GLY A 198 -3.30 -18.69 -21.90
C GLY A 198 -3.92 -17.59 -21.04
N VAL A 199 -3.19 -17.04 -20.06
CA VAL A 199 -3.65 -15.91 -19.23
C VAL A 199 -3.98 -14.70 -20.11
N PHE A 200 -3.11 -14.33 -21.05
CA PHE A 200 -3.32 -13.20 -21.97
C PHE A 200 -4.62 -13.33 -22.78
N PHE A 201 -4.79 -14.46 -23.48
CA PHE A 201 -5.95 -14.62 -24.35
C PHE A 201 -7.26 -14.74 -23.56
N ASN A 202 -7.23 -15.35 -22.37
CA ASN A 202 -8.42 -15.44 -21.52
C ASN A 202 -8.75 -14.11 -20.83
N SER A 203 -7.77 -13.38 -20.29
CA SER A 203 -8.01 -12.09 -19.63
C SER A 203 -8.45 -11.00 -20.62
N GLY A 204 -8.05 -11.11 -21.89
CA GLY A 204 -8.53 -10.25 -22.96
C GLY A 204 -9.98 -10.51 -23.40
N GLY A 205 -10.68 -11.46 -22.77
CA GLY A 205 -12.07 -11.82 -23.10
C GLY A 205 -12.20 -12.89 -24.19
N GLY A 206 -11.16 -13.70 -24.38
CA GLY A 206 -11.15 -14.80 -25.34
C GLY A 206 -11.01 -14.34 -26.79
N CYS A 207 -10.94 -15.32 -27.70
CA CYS A 207 -10.70 -15.10 -29.14
C CYS A 207 -11.64 -14.08 -29.81
N ASP A 208 -12.87 -13.91 -29.31
CA ASP A 208 -13.85 -12.98 -29.89
C ASP A 208 -13.42 -11.51 -29.79
N ARG A 209 -12.60 -11.18 -28.79
CA ARG A 209 -12.11 -9.82 -28.54
C ARG A 209 -10.84 -9.48 -29.32
N PHE A 210 -10.14 -10.49 -29.84
CA PHE A 210 -8.90 -10.30 -30.59
C PHE A 210 -9.14 -10.20 -32.10
N GLU A 211 -8.15 -9.65 -32.81
CA GLU A 211 -8.10 -9.78 -34.27
C GLU A 211 -8.10 -11.26 -34.69
N PRO A 212 -8.84 -11.64 -35.77
CA PRO A 212 -8.93 -13.03 -36.20
C PRO A 212 -7.57 -13.70 -36.45
N ALA A 213 -6.60 -12.95 -36.98
CA ALA A 213 -5.25 -13.46 -37.23
C ALA A 213 -4.51 -13.85 -35.94
N LEU A 214 -4.70 -13.09 -34.85
CA LEU A 214 -4.10 -13.38 -33.55
C LEU A 214 -4.75 -14.59 -32.89
N CYS A 215 -6.08 -14.70 -32.96
CA CYS A 215 -6.78 -15.88 -32.45
C CYS A 215 -6.35 -17.15 -33.21
N ALA A 216 -6.33 -17.11 -34.55
CA ALA A 216 -5.91 -18.24 -35.37
C ALA A 216 -4.44 -18.63 -35.12
N MET A 217 -3.58 -17.64 -34.86
CA MET A 217 -2.21 -17.88 -34.44
C MET A 217 -2.15 -18.59 -33.08
N TYR A 218 -2.85 -18.06 -32.07
CA TYR A 218 -2.84 -18.64 -30.73
C TYR A 218 -3.39 -20.06 -30.71
N GLN A 219 -4.53 -20.32 -31.34
CA GLN A 219 -5.11 -21.67 -31.39
C GLN A 219 -4.15 -22.67 -32.02
N ARG A 220 -3.55 -22.30 -33.16
CA ARG A 220 -2.59 -23.16 -33.87
C ARG A 220 -1.34 -23.47 -33.02
N VAL A 221 -0.78 -22.46 -32.35
CA VAL A 221 0.42 -22.65 -31.49
C VAL A 221 0.06 -23.36 -30.19
N ALA A 222 -1.10 -23.10 -29.60
CA ALA A 222 -1.56 -23.75 -28.40
C ALA A 222 -1.89 -25.24 -28.61
N GLU A 223 -2.44 -25.58 -29.78
CA GLU A 223 -2.70 -26.97 -30.19
C GLU A 223 -1.40 -27.73 -30.47
N SER A 224 -0.46 -27.12 -31.20
CA SER A 224 0.81 -27.79 -31.56
C SER A 224 1.82 -27.81 -30.41
N GLY A 225 1.75 -26.85 -29.49
CA GLY A 225 2.78 -26.58 -28.48
C GLY A 225 4.09 -26.04 -29.05
N VAL A 226 4.15 -25.74 -30.37
CA VAL A 226 5.35 -25.30 -31.08
C VAL A 226 5.04 -24.03 -31.88
N PRO A 227 5.73 -22.92 -31.61
CA PRO A 227 5.53 -21.69 -32.37
C PRO A 227 6.08 -21.84 -33.79
N ASP A 228 5.28 -21.48 -34.79
CA ASP A 228 5.72 -21.42 -36.18
C ASP A 228 6.25 -20.04 -36.58
N GLU A 229 6.89 -19.99 -37.75
CA GLU A 229 7.49 -18.77 -38.28
C GLU A 229 6.45 -17.66 -38.52
N ALA A 230 5.23 -18.02 -38.94
CA ALA A 230 4.17 -17.03 -39.16
C ALA A 230 3.71 -16.39 -37.84
N ALA A 231 3.65 -17.17 -36.75
CA ALA A 231 3.36 -16.69 -35.41
C ALA A 231 4.45 -15.73 -34.92
N ARG A 232 5.73 -16.09 -35.08
CA ARG A 232 6.87 -15.22 -34.75
C ARG A 232 6.82 -13.90 -35.51
N ARG A 233 6.72 -13.95 -36.85
CA ARG A 233 6.66 -12.75 -37.70
C ARG A 233 5.48 -11.85 -37.34
N LEU A 234 4.31 -12.43 -37.02
CA LEU A 234 3.14 -11.66 -36.61
C LEU A 234 3.41 -10.89 -35.31
N LEU A 235 3.94 -11.55 -34.27
CA LEU A 235 4.22 -10.90 -33.00
C LEU A 235 5.39 -9.92 -33.08
N GLU A 236 6.44 -10.22 -33.86
CA GLU A 236 7.56 -9.31 -34.10
C GLU A 236 7.10 -8.02 -34.79
N ALA A 237 6.23 -8.12 -35.81
CA ALA A 237 5.67 -6.95 -36.49
C ALA A 237 4.78 -6.07 -35.58
N ARG A 238 4.37 -6.59 -34.43
CA ARG A 238 3.58 -5.92 -33.38
C ARG A 238 4.44 -5.45 -32.20
N SER A 239 5.75 -5.62 -32.29
CA SER A 239 6.68 -5.37 -31.18
C SER A 239 7.50 -4.09 -31.37
N PRO A 240 7.89 -3.42 -30.28
CA PRO A 240 8.84 -2.30 -30.33
C PRO A 240 10.12 -2.58 -31.13
N SER A 241 10.64 -3.80 -31.09
CA SER A 241 11.83 -4.21 -31.84
C SER A 241 11.73 -3.97 -33.35
N ALA A 242 10.54 -4.02 -33.94
CA ALA A 242 10.32 -3.75 -35.37
C ALA A 242 10.54 -2.27 -35.76
N VAL A 243 10.56 -1.36 -34.79
CA VAL A 243 10.77 0.08 -34.99
C VAL A 243 11.89 0.64 -34.12
N GLY A 244 12.69 -0.24 -33.51
CA GLY A 244 13.63 0.14 -32.47
C GLY A 244 14.72 1.10 -32.93
N ASP A 245 15.13 1.03 -34.20
CA ASP A 245 16.08 1.93 -34.86
C ASP A 245 15.57 3.38 -35.01
N ARG A 246 14.26 3.59 -34.82
CA ARG A 246 13.60 4.89 -34.91
C ARG A 246 13.30 5.53 -33.56
N VAL A 247 13.45 4.80 -32.46
CA VAL A 247 13.27 5.36 -31.11
C VAL A 247 14.49 6.19 -30.74
N LYS A 248 14.34 7.53 -30.80
CA LYS A 248 15.42 8.52 -30.63
C LYS A 248 15.19 9.51 -29.50
N VAL A 249 14.28 9.17 -28.59
CA VAL A 249 13.84 10.04 -27.50
C VAL A 249 14.40 9.56 -26.17
N PRO A 250 14.65 10.47 -25.21
CA PRO A 250 14.96 10.11 -23.84
C PRO A 250 14.01 9.04 -23.30
N THR A 251 14.58 7.92 -22.87
CA THR A 251 13.84 6.74 -22.45
C THR A 251 14.25 6.28 -21.05
N LEU A 252 13.30 6.21 -20.12
CA LEU A 252 13.49 5.64 -18.78
C LEU A 252 12.81 4.27 -18.70
N LEU A 253 13.60 3.20 -18.59
CA LEU A 253 13.13 1.81 -18.56
C LEU A 253 13.03 1.32 -17.12
N PHE A 254 11.85 0.88 -16.70
CA PHE A 254 11.69 0.12 -15.46
C PHE A 254 11.43 -1.35 -15.79
N GLN A 255 12.08 -2.28 -15.08
CA GLN A 255 11.83 -3.71 -15.29
C GLN A 255 11.87 -4.48 -13.98
N GLY A 256 10.92 -5.39 -13.79
CA GLY A 256 10.81 -6.20 -12.58
C GLY A 256 11.82 -7.34 -12.55
N GLN A 257 12.51 -7.50 -11.42
CA GLN A 257 13.51 -8.57 -11.23
C GLN A 257 12.91 -9.98 -11.13
N THR A 258 11.63 -10.11 -10.79
CA THR A 258 10.91 -11.39 -10.71
C THR A 258 9.81 -11.48 -11.77
N ASP A 259 9.96 -10.77 -12.89
CA ASP A 259 9.03 -10.82 -14.00
C ASP A 259 9.32 -12.02 -14.92
N SER A 260 8.51 -13.06 -14.79
CA SER A 260 8.60 -14.28 -15.62
C SER A 260 7.96 -14.12 -17.00
N LEU A 261 7.19 -13.05 -17.22
CA LEU A 261 6.58 -12.74 -18.50
C LEU A 261 7.54 -11.94 -19.38
N PHE A 262 7.96 -10.77 -18.91
CA PHE A 262 8.93 -9.89 -19.55
C PHE A 262 10.18 -9.81 -18.68
N THR A 263 11.16 -10.67 -18.95
CA THR A 263 12.38 -10.72 -18.14
C THR A 263 13.24 -9.47 -18.33
N LEU A 264 14.25 -9.28 -17.49
CA LEU A 264 15.22 -8.17 -17.61
C LEU A 264 15.90 -8.12 -18.99
N ALA A 265 15.98 -9.24 -19.71
CA ALA A 265 16.49 -9.31 -21.08
C ALA A 265 15.70 -8.43 -22.06
N GLN A 266 14.40 -8.24 -21.86
CA GLN A 266 13.58 -7.35 -22.70
C GLN A 266 14.00 -5.89 -22.52
N SER A 267 14.19 -5.45 -21.27
CA SER A 267 14.66 -4.10 -20.96
C SER A 267 16.10 -3.87 -21.41
N ASP A 268 16.97 -4.89 -21.31
CA ASP A 268 18.36 -4.82 -21.78
C ASP A 268 18.43 -4.65 -23.30
N ALA A 269 17.65 -5.44 -24.05
CA ALA A 269 17.58 -5.34 -25.50
C ALA A 269 17.07 -3.96 -25.96
N ALA A 270 16.03 -3.44 -25.30
CA ALA A 270 15.53 -2.09 -25.55
C ALA A 270 16.60 -1.03 -25.26
N ALA A 271 17.26 -1.12 -24.10
CA ALA A 271 18.28 -0.16 -23.69
C ALA A 271 19.46 -0.12 -24.66
N LYS A 272 19.97 -1.31 -25.07
CA LYS A 272 21.04 -1.44 -26.06
C LYS A 272 20.65 -0.81 -27.41
N ALA A 273 19.45 -1.12 -27.92
CA ALA A 273 18.97 -0.61 -29.20
C ALA A 273 18.77 0.92 -29.19
N ILE A 274 18.11 1.46 -28.17
CA ILE A 274 17.81 2.89 -28.08
C ILE A 274 19.08 3.71 -27.84
N LYS A 275 19.99 3.21 -26.99
CA LYS A 275 21.29 3.83 -26.76
C LYS A 275 22.14 3.85 -28.05
N ALA A 276 22.07 2.79 -28.87
CA ALA A 276 22.75 2.76 -30.17
C ALA A 276 22.23 3.84 -31.14
N ASN A 277 20.99 4.32 -30.97
CA ASN A 277 20.45 5.43 -31.74
C ASN A 277 20.91 6.82 -31.24
N GLY A 278 21.67 6.88 -30.14
CA GLY A 278 22.18 8.13 -29.55
C GLY A 278 21.22 8.81 -28.58
N ALA A 279 20.13 8.16 -28.18
CA ALA A 279 19.19 8.70 -27.18
C ALA A 279 19.66 8.45 -25.74
N PRO A 280 19.37 9.35 -24.78
CA PRO A 280 19.56 9.10 -23.36
C PRO A 280 18.70 7.91 -22.89
N VAL A 281 19.32 6.97 -22.19
CA VAL A 281 18.62 5.79 -21.64
C VAL A 281 19.06 5.55 -20.21
N ASP A 282 18.09 5.54 -19.31
CA ASP A 282 18.25 5.15 -17.92
C ASP A 282 17.47 3.84 -17.66
N VAL A 283 18.00 2.97 -16.79
CA VAL A 283 17.42 1.66 -16.49
C VAL A 283 17.26 1.48 -14.98
N ASP A 284 16.08 1.05 -14.53
CA ASP A 284 15.76 0.81 -13.12
C ASP A 284 15.19 -0.60 -12.94
N TRP A 285 15.93 -1.46 -12.27
CA TRP A 285 15.49 -2.80 -11.91
C TRP A 285 14.77 -2.76 -10.57
N ILE A 286 13.44 -2.86 -10.64
CA ILE A 286 12.56 -2.75 -9.48
C ILE A 286 12.31 -4.11 -8.83
N ALA A 287 11.95 -4.11 -7.55
CA ALA A 287 11.51 -5.30 -6.87
C ALA A 287 10.10 -5.71 -7.36
N GLY A 288 9.93 -6.99 -7.69
CA GLY A 288 8.66 -7.54 -8.19
C GLY A 288 8.61 -7.68 -9.71
N GLY A 289 7.41 -7.53 -10.28
CA GLY A 289 7.11 -7.81 -11.69
C GLY A 289 5.66 -8.28 -11.89
N HIS A 290 5.35 -8.88 -13.05
CA HIS A 290 4.01 -9.41 -13.32
C HIS A 290 3.56 -10.52 -12.34
N ASP A 291 4.51 -11.22 -11.71
CA ASP A 291 4.23 -12.32 -10.79
C ASP A 291 3.89 -11.86 -9.36
N GLY A 292 4.16 -10.60 -9.00
CA GLY A 292 4.03 -10.08 -7.63
C GLY A 292 3.57 -8.63 -7.49
N GLY A 293 3.36 -7.92 -8.60
CA GLY A 293 3.10 -6.48 -8.60
C GLY A 293 4.37 -5.64 -8.47
N ASP A 294 4.21 -4.32 -8.53
CA ASP A 294 5.26 -3.35 -8.26
C ASP A 294 5.17 -2.91 -6.79
N MET A 295 6.18 -3.29 -6.00
CA MET A 295 6.27 -2.94 -4.58
C MET A 295 6.78 -1.51 -4.37
N GLU A 296 7.13 -0.80 -5.46
CA GLU A 296 7.81 0.49 -5.45
C GLU A 296 7.05 1.57 -6.23
N SER A 297 5.74 1.40 -6.49
CA SER A 297 4.98 2.27 -7.40
C SER A 297 5.06 3.76 -7.08
N GLY A 298 5.07 4.15 -5.80
CA GLY A 298 5.23 5.57 -5.45
C GLY A 298 6.60 6.14 -5.86
N ARG A 299 7.67 5.34 -5.72
CA ARG A 299 9.03 5.73 -6.14
C ARG A 299 9.14 5.77 -7.66
N VAL A 300 8.60 4.76 -8.34
CA VAL A 300 8.59 4.69 -9.80
C VAL A 300 7.85 5.89 -10.38
N GLN A 301 6.66 6.21 -9.85
CA GLN A 301 5.86 7.35 -10.31
C GLN A 301 6.58 8.69 -10.06
N ALA A 302 7.19 8.90 -8.89
CA ALA A 302 7.97 10.10 -8.62
C ALA A 302 9.12 10.27 -9.64
N ARG A 303 9.86 9.19 -9.91
CA ARG A 303 10.96 9.22 -10.89
C ARG A 303 10.47 9.47 -12.32
N VAL A 304 9.28 8.97 -12.68
CA VAL A 304 8.64 9.27 -13.96
C VAL A 304 8.29 10.76 -14.06
N THR A 305 7.77 11.36 -12.99
CA THR A 305 7.55 12.82 -12.93
C THR A 305 8.87 13.56 -13.11
N ASP A 306 9.92 13.25 -12.35
CA ASP A 306 11.22 13.93 -12.46
C ASP A 306 11.82 13.80 -13.87
N TRP A 307 11.67 12.63 -14.50
CA TRP A 307 12.07 12.40 -15.89
C TRP A 307 11.32 13.33 -16.85
N PHE A 308 10.00 13.43 -16.73
CA PHE A 308 9.22 14.33 -17.55
C PHE A 308 9.46 15.80 -17.23
N ASP A 309 9.78 16.16 -16.00
CA ASP A 309 10.15 17.53 -15.64
C ASP A 309 11.43 17.93 -16.38
N ARG A 310 12.41 17.03 -16.39
CA ARG A 310 13.69 17.23 -17.08
C ARG A 310 13.57 17.40 -18.59
N TYR A 311 12.69 16.63 -19.24
CA TYR A 311 12.63 16.56 -20.71
C TYR A 311 11.44 17.29 -21.34
N LEU A 312 10.31 17.42 -20.64
CA LEU A 312 9.12 18.09 -21.18
C LEU A 312 8.96 19.52 -20.67
N LYS A 313 9.34 19.80 -19.41
CA LYS A 313 9.39 21.17 -18.85
C LYS A 313 10.72 21.87 -19.09
N ASP A 314 11.72 21.17 -19.63
CA ASP A 314 13.09 21.63 -19.82
C ASP A 314 13.80 21.99 -18.49
N ASP A 315 13.37 21.41 -17.36
CA ASP A 315 13.93 21.69 -16.03
C ASP A 315 15.26 20.95 -15.84
N ARG A 316 16.38 21.67 -15.98
CA ARG A 316 17.73 21.10 -15.82
C ARG A 316 18.08 20.78 -14.36
N SER A 317 17.30 21.24 -13.40
CA SER A 317 17.50 21.00 -11.97
C SER A 317 16.76 19.78 -11.45
N ALA A 318 15.80 19.25 -12.21
CA ALA A 318 15.10 18.00 -11.90
C ALA A 318 16.09 16.83 -11.83
N ASP A 319 16.10 16.13 -10.69
CA ASP A 319 16.93 14.96 -10.46
C ASP A 319 16.23 13.71 -11.02
N THR A 320 16.65 13.28 -12.21
CA THR A 320 16.10 12.09 -12.88
C THR A 320 16.55 10.76 -12.26
N GLY A 321 17.35 10.82 -11.19
CA GLY A 321 17.99 9.68 -10.59
C GLY A 321 19.19 9.16 -11.40
N PRO A 322 19.79 8.03 -10.97
CA PRO A 322 21.00 7.48 -11.58
C PRO A 322 20.72 6.76 -12.90
N ALA A 323 21.70 6.75 -13.82
CA ALA A 323 21.55 6.06 -15.11
C ALA A 323 21.23 4.56 -14.98
N PHE A 324 21.68 3.93 -13.87
CA PHE A 324 21.22 2.61 -13.48
C PHE A 324 20.93 2.51 -11.99
N ARG A 325 19.86 1.80 -11.65
CA ARG A 325 19.54 1.40 -10.28
C ARG A 325 19.02 -0.03 -10.24
N VAL A 326 19.39 -0.78 -9.22
CA VAL A 326 18.79 -2.08 -8.89
C VAL A 326 18.32 -2.10 -7.44
N THR A 327 17.07 -2.48 -7.20
CA THR A 327 16.52 -2.63 -5.85
C THR A 327 16.92 -3.98 -5.25
N ARG A 328 17.58 -3.96 -4.09
CA ARG A 328 17.95 -5.17 -3.34
C ARG A 328 17.06 -5.31 -2.11
N THR A 329 16.56 -6.53 -1.88
CA THR A 329 15.90 -6.88 -0.62
C THR A 329 16.97 -7.20 0.41
N LEU A 330 17.14 -6.33 1.41
CA LEU A 330 17.92 -6.66 2.60
C LEU A 330 16.99 -7.39 3.57
N GLY A 331 17.46 -8.49 4.15
CA GLY A 331 16.70 -9.29 5.12
C GLY A 331 16.08 -8.45 6.25
N THR A 332 15.16 -9.06 7.00
CA THR A 332 14.41 -8.41 8.08
C THR A 332 15.35 -7.78 9.11
N GLY A 333 15.58 -6.48 9.00
CA GLY A 333 16.37 -5.74 9.97
C GLY A 333 15.68 -5.83 11.34
N THR A 334 16.42 -6.24 12.35
CA THR A 334 16.02 -6.40 13.77
C THR A 334 15.59 -5.12 14.48
N GLY A 335 15.17 -4.06 13.76
CA GLY A 335 14.96 -2.72 14.29
C GLY A 335 13.63 -2.03 13.96
N THR A 336 12.75 -2.62 13.14
CA THR A 336 11.41 -2.07 12.86
C THR A 336 10.41 -3.21 12.80
N GLY A 337 9.48 -3.24 13.75
CA GLY A 337 8.62 -4.39 14.10
C GLY A 337 7.53 -4.78 13.10
N ASP A 338 7.68 -4.46 11.82
CA ASP A 338 6.58 -4.55 10.84
C ASP A 338 6.72 -5.73 9.85
N GLY A 339 7.82 -6.51 9.89
CA GLY A 339 7.99 -7.68 9.03
C GLY A 339 8.11 -7.40 7.51
N GLU A 340 8.01 -6.14 7.08
CA GLU A 340 8.18 -5.72 5.68
C GLU A 340 9.65 -5.82 5.23
N PRO A 341 9.93 -6.38 4.03
CA PRO A 341 11.28 -6.44 3.47
C PRO A 341 11.88 -5.04 3.29
N ARG A 342 13.12 -4.83 3.77
CA ARG A 342 13.81 -3.54 3.59
C ARG A 342 14.39 -3.47 2.18
N LEU A 343 13.73 -2.74 1.30
CA LEU A 343 14.24 -2.45 -0.03
C LEU A 343 15.33 -1.38 0.02
N ARG A 344 16.49 -1.66 -0.56
CA ARG A 344 17.59 -0.70 -0.74
C ARG A 344 18.08 -0.75 -2.16
N GLY A 345 17.99 0.37 -2.88
CA GLY A 345 18.55 0.42 -4.23
C GLY A 345 20.02 0.77 -4.26
N VAL A 346 20.74 0.11 -5.15
CA VAL A 346 22.14 0.31 -5.47
C VAL A 346 22.21 0.93 -6.85
N SER A 347 23.02 1.98 -6.98
CA SER A 347 23.04 2.83 -8.17
C SER A 347 24.39 2.78 -8.88
N ALA A 348 24.38 3.08 -10.18
CA ALA A 348 25.57 3.28 -10.98
C ALA A 348 25.36 4.42 -12.00
N ASP A 349 26.43 5.11 -12.36
CA ASP A 349 26.41 6.23 -13.32
C ASP A 349 26.22 5.78 -14.78
N SER A 350 26.21 4.47 -15.03
CA SER A 350 25.91 3.90 -16.34
C SER A 350 25.26 2.53 -16.20
N TYR A 351 24.33 2.21 -17.09
CA TYR A 351 23.77 0.87 -17.22
C TYR A 351 24.85 -0.14 -17.67
N PRO A 352 25.19 -1.16 -16.84
CA PRO A 352 26.26 -2.10 -17.15
C PRO A 352 25.86 -3.17 -18.17
N GLY A 353 24.58 -3.28 -18.53
CA GLY A 353 24.05 -4.39 -19.32
C GLY A 353 23.99 -5.71 -18.54
N LEU A 354 23.64 -6.78 -19.24
CA LEU A 354 23.59 -8.13 -18.66
C LEU A 354 24.92 -8.90 -18.75
N ASP A 355 25.82 -8.45 -19.61
CA ASP A 355 27.08 -9.12 -19.97
C ASP A 355 28.27 -8.50 -19.21
N GLY A 356 28.08 -8.24 -17.92
CA GLY A 356 29.08 -7.62 -17.05
C GLY A 356 30.39 -8.41 -16.96
N LYS A 357 31.37 -7.93 -16.19
CA LYS A 357 32.69 -8.61 -16.07
C LYS A 357 32.50 -10.09 -15.73
N PRO A 358 32.87 -11.02 -16.63
CA PRO A 358 32.62 -12.44 -16.43
C PRO A 358 33.57 -13.02 -15.37
N ARG A 359 33.02 -13.75 -14.41
CA ARG A 359 33.77 -14.58 -13.46
C ARG A 359 33.47 -16.06 -13.76
N PRO A 360 34.47 -16.86 -14.15
CA PRO A 360 34.26 -18.29 -14.35
C PRO A 360 34.06 -19.00 -13.00
N VAL A 361 33.09 -19.91 -12.97
CA VAL A 361 32.71 -20.77 -11.86
C VAL A 361 32.76 -22.21 -12.37
N PRO A 362 33.83 -22.96 -12.07
CA PRO A 362 33.94 -24.34 -12.48
C PRO A 362 32.78 -25.18 -11.94
N LEU A 363 32.10 -25.88 -12.83
CA LEU A 363 31.05 -26.83 -12.48
C LEU A 363 31.57 -28.26 -12.65
N SER A 364 31.12 -29.15 -11.78
CA SER A 364 31.49 -30.57 -11.79
C SER A 364 30.26 -31.44 -11.98
N GLY A 365 30.44 -32.53 -12.72
CA GLY A 365 29.41 -33.53 -12.98
C GLY A 365 29.74 -34.32 -14.24
N ARG A 366 29.52 -35.65 -14.18
CA ARG A 366 29.60 -36.50 -15.38
C ARG A 366 28.43 -36.20 -16.32
N GLU A 367 28.50 -36.70 -17.55
CA GLU A 367 27.34 -36.73 -18.44
C GLU A 367 26.15 -37.43 -17.75
N GLN A 368 24.96 -36.84 -17.87
CA GLN A 368 23.75 -37.32 -17.22
C GLN A 368 22.66 -37.57 -18.24
N ARG A 369 21.88 -38.63 -17.98
CA ARG A 369 20.69 -38.98 -18.71
C ARG A 369 19.48 -38.31 -18.05
N VAL A 370 18.63 -37.70 -18.87
CA VAL A 370 17.41 -37.01 -18.46
C VAL A 370 16.25 -37.54 -19.29
N ASP A 371 15.14 -37.93 -18.67
CA ASP A 371 13.98 -38.41 -19.38
C ASP A 371 12.89 -37.33 -19.49
N ASN A 372 12.35 -37.14 -20.69
CA ASN A 372 11.09 -36.44 -20.94
C ASN A 372 9.97 -37.49 -20.91
N PRO A 373 9.12 -37.52 -19.86
CA PRO A 373 8.06 -38.50 -19.75
C PRO A 373 6.97 -38.29 -20.82
N ALA A 374 6.21 -39.33 -21.11
CA ALA A 374 5.07 -39.22 -22.02
C ALA A 374 4.06 -38.17 -21.52
N GLY A 375 3.64 -37.28 -22.40
CA GLY A 375 2.76 -36.15 -22.06
C GLY A 375 3.43 -35.06 -21.20
N ALA A 376 4.75 -35.14 -20.97
CA ALA A 376 5.49 -34.23 -20.09
C ALA A 376 4.89 -34.11 -18.67
N SER A 377 4.41 -35.23 -18.12
CA SER A 377 3.76 -35.30 -16.81
C SER A 377 4.48 -36.27 -15.87
N PRO A 378 4.69 -35.91 -14.59
CA PRO A 378 4.37 -34.62 -13.97
C PRO A 378 5.34 -33.50 -14.41
N PRO A 379 4.86 -32.26 -14.61
CA PRO A 379 5.73 -31.14 -14.99
C PRO A 379 6.44 -30.54 -13.77
N ALA A 380 7.72 -30.20 -13.91
CA ALA A 380 8.44 -29.40 -12.91
C ALA A 380 7.78 -28.02 -12.71
N VAL A 381 8.02 -27.39 -11.56
CA VAL A 381 7.51 -26.05 -11.25
C VAL A 381 8.68 -25.12 -11.01
N SER A 382 8.84 -24.11 -11.85
CA SER A 382 9.82 -23.02 -11.63
C SER A 382 9.16 -21.75 -11.11
N ALA A 383 8.02 -21.38 -11.69
CA ALA A 383 7.22 -20.23 -11.31
C ALA A 383 5.72 -20.58 -11.39
N LEU A 384 4.91 -19.89 -10.58
CA LEU A 384 3.45 -19.98 -10.61
C LEU A 384 2.84 -18.58 -10.83
N PRO A 385 2.64 -18.18 -12.09
CA PRO A 385 1.96 -16.94 -12.46
C PRO A 385 0.61 -16.79 -11.76
N GLY A 386 0.33 -15.60 -11.21
CA GLY A 386 -1.00 -15.25 -10.69
C GLY A 386 -1.35 -15.75 -9.28
N LEU A 387 -0.50 -16.58 -8.64
CA LEU A 387 -0.66 -16.93 -7.22
C LEU A 387 0.09 -15.97 -6.28
N GLY A 388 0.88 -15.03 -6.80
CA GLY A 388 1.72 -14.10 -6.03
C GLY A 388 1.18 -12.68 -5.84
N ALA A 389 0.14 -12.26 -6.60
CA ALA A 389 -0.50 -10.97 -6.41
C ALA A 389 -1.42 -11.02 -5.17
N GLY A 390 -0.86 -10.66 -4.00
CA GLY A 390 -1.58 -10.60 -2.72
C GLY A 390 -1.47 -11.85 -1.83
N SER A 391 -0.68 -12.86 -2.18
CA SER A 391 -0.37 -13.99 -1.28
C SER A 391 1.03 -13.85 -0.69
N GLY A 392 1.23 -14.27 0.55
CA GLY A 392 2.55 -14.24 1.22
C GLY A 392 3.66 -15.06 0.54
N LEU A 393 3.36 -15.82 -0.52
CA LEU A 393 4.33 -16.62 -1.28
C LEU A 393 5.27 -15.77 -2.14
N SER A 394 4.84 -14.59 -2.62
CA SER A 394 5.70 -13.68 -3.39
C SER A 394 6.72 -12.95 -2.51
N GLN A 395 6.31 -12.53 -1.32
CA GLN A 395 7.23 -12.04 -0.27
C GLN A 395 8.25 -13.12 0.13
N LEU A 396 7.83 -14.37 0.28
CA LEU A 396 8.74 -15.50 0.55
C LEU A 396 9.80 -15.69 -0.55
N SER A 397 9.42 -15.55 -1.82
CA SER A 397 10.37 -15.65 -2.94
C SER A 397 11.40 -14.51 -2.92
N SER A 398 10.99 -13.28 -2.57
CA SER A 398 11.89 -12.13 -2.38
C SER A 398 12.82 -12.26 -1.16
N LEU A 399 12.49 -13.17 -0.24
CA LEU A 399 13.26 -13.54 0.95
C LEU A 399 14.06 -14.84 0.74
N GLY A 400 14.11 -15.37 -0.49
CA GLY A 400 14.87 -16.57 -0.82
C GLY A 400 14.18 -17.90 -0.46
N VAL A 401 12.86 -17.93 -0.26
CA VAL A 401 12.10 -19.16 -0.01
C VAL A 401 11.27 -19.50 -1.26
N GLY A 402 11.74 -20.48 -2.04
CA GLY A 402 11.16 -20.87 -3.33
C GLY A 402 10.20 -22.06 -3.27
N VAL A 403 9.27 -22.14 -4.22
CA VAL A 403 8.34 -23.27 -4.43
C VAL A 403 8.82 -24.16 -5.59
N SER A 404 10.08 -24.04 -5.99
CA SER A 404 10.62 -24.74 -7.15
C SER A 404 10.77 -26.24 -6.90
N LEU A 405 10.26 -27.03 -7.83
CA LEU A 405 10.19 -28.49 -7.74
C LEU A 405 10.69 -29.11 -9.05
N ASP A 406 11.79 -29.86 -8.99
CA ASP A 406 12.31 -30.68 -10.08
C ASP A 406 12.18 -32.17 -9.74
N PHE A 407 11.77 -33.00 -10.71
CA PHE A 407 11.50 -34.42 -10.48
C PHE A 407 12.74 -35.30 -10.74
N PRO A 408 13.07 -36.26 -9.84
CA PRO A 408 14.18 -37.19 -10.06
C PRO A 408 14.08 -37.92 -11.41
N GLY A 409 15.19 -38.01 -12.13
CA GLY A 409 15.26 -38.60 -13.47
C GLY A 409 14.81 -37.68 -14.62
N GLN A 410 14.23 -36.51 -14.31
CA GLN A 410 13.78 -35.52 -15.29
C GLN A 410 14.66 -34.25 -15.34
N PHE A 411 15.84 -34.26 -14.71
CA PHE A 411 16.81 -33.18 -14.85
C PHE A 411 18.26 -33.70 -14.79
N ALA A 412 19.17 -32.93 -15.38
CA ALA A 412 20.61 -33.02 -15.14
C ALA A 412 21.04 -31.89 -14.20
N ALA A 413 21.95 -32.16 -13.27
CA ALA A 413 22.45 -31.15 -12.33
C ALA A 413 23.97 -31.12 -12.24
N PHE A 414 24.57 -29.94 -12.30
CA PHE A 414 26.01 -29.71 -12.22
C PHE A 414 26.31 -28.68 -11.14
N GLU A 415 27.32 -28.94 -10.32
CA GLU A 415 27.56 -28.14 -9.10
C GLU A 415 28.96 -27.55 -9.04
N SER A 416 29.04 -26.34 -8.50
CA SER A 416 30.31 -25.70 -8.17
C SER A 416 30.89 -26.24 -6.85
N ALA A 417 32.17 -25.96 -6.63
CA ALA A 417 32.73 -25.95 -5.28
C ALA A 417 32.02 -24.89 -4.41
N PRO A 418 32.06 -25.00 -3.06
CA PRO A 418 31.57 -23.93 -2.21
C PRO A 418 32.35 -22.65 -2.48
N PHE A 419 31.66 -21.53 -2.48
CA PHE A 419 32.29 -20.23 -2.45
C PHE A 419 33.01 -20.03 -1.11
N ARG A 420 34.09 -19.24 -1.13
CA ARG A 420 34.90 -18.90 0.05
C ARG A 420 34.71 -17.45 0.52
N ASP A 421 33.95 -16.69 -0.26
CA ASP A 421 33.64 -15.29 -0.08
C ASP A 421 32.27 -15.06 -0.73
N ASP A 422 31.52 -14.06 -0.24
CA ASP A 422 30.24 -13.67 -0.84
C ASP A 422 30.43 -13.22 -2.30
N VAL A 423 29.56 -13.70 -3.18
CA VAL A 423 29.58 -13.35 -4.61
C VAL A 423 28.26 -12.72 -5.03
N ARG A 424 28.32 -11.46 -5.44
CA ARG A 424 27.19 -10.78 -6.06
C ARG A 424 27.17 -11.05 -7.56
N ILE A 425 26.13 -11.75 -8.02
CA ILE A 425 25.82 -11.93 -9.43
C ILE A 425 24.86 -10.82 -9.84
N THR A 426 25.23 -10.03 -10.85
CA THR A 426 24.35 -9.01 -11.45
C THR A 426 24.45 -9.12 -12.96
N GLY A 427 23.42 -9.69 -13.59
CA GLY A 427 23.34 -9.93 -15.04
C GLY A 427 22.98 -11.38 -15.36
N SER A 428 23.20 -11.80 -16.60
CA SER A 428 22.87 -13.15 -17.09
C SER A 428 24.06 -14.11 -16.97
N PRO A 429 23.95 -15.21 -16.21
CA PRO A 429 24.95 -16.27 -16.25
C PRO A 429 24.94 -17.01 -17.60
N GLU A 430 26.10 -17.52 -18.03
CA GLU A 430 26.22 -18.25 -19.29
C GLU A 430 26.99 -19.56 -19.14
N VAL A 431 26.57 -20.61 -19.85
CA VAL A 431 27.25 -21.91 -19.86
C VAL A 431 27.04 -22.63 -21.19
N THR A 432 28.07 -23.27 -21.72
CA THR A 432 27.96 -24.15 -22.87
C THR A 432 27.81 -25.60 -22.42
N VAL A 433 26.77 -26.26 -22.93
CA VAL A 433 26.47 -27.67 -22.69
C VAL A 433 26.40 -28.44 -24.01
N HIS A 434 26.65 -29.73 -23.97
CA HIS A 434 26.36 -30.65 -25.06
C HIS A 434 25.06 -31.38 -24.76
N VAL A 435 24.13 -31.34 -25.71
CA VAL A 435 22.83 -31.98 -25.61
C VAL A 435 22.67 -32.97 -26.74
N ARG A 436 22.35 -34.21 -26.38
CA ARG A 436 21.94 -35.24 -27.34
C ARG A 436 20.58 -35.82 -26.95
N SER A 437 19.72 -36.07 -27.93
CA SER A 437 18.35 -36.56 -27.76
C SER A 437 18.09 -37.86 -28.51
N THR A 438 17.14 -38.68 -28.06
CA THR A 438 16.59 -39.78 -28.87
C THR A 438 15.59 -39.29 -29.93
N ALA A 439 15.06 -38.08 -29.76
CA ALA A 439 14.20 -37.39 -30.73
C ALA A 439 15.00 -36.33 -31.52
N ASP A 440 14.39 -35.77 -32.57
CA ASP A 440 15.06 -34.76 -33.40
C ASP A 440 15.31 -33.44 -32.65
N ASP A 441 14.41 -33.09 -31.74
CA ASP A 441 14.51 -31.93 -30.85
C ASP A 441 14.70 -32.35 -29.38
N ALA A 442 15.29 -31.47 -28.59
CA ALA A 442 15.21 -31.47 -27.14
C ALA A 442 14.67 -30.13 -26.64
N VAL A 443 13.77 -30.14 -25.66
CA VAL A 443 13.36 -28.94 -24.94
C VAL A 443 13.83 -29.08 -23.51
N LEU A 444 14.61 -28.10 -23.05
CA LEU A 444 15.22 -28.10 -21.72
C LEU A 444 14.93 -26.77 -21.02
N PHE A 445 14.87 -26.82 -19.70
CA PHE A 445 14.58 -25.69 -18.83
C PHE A 445 15.78 -25.47 -17.91
N ALA A 446 16.61 -24.50 -18.27
CA ALA A 446 17.87 -24.20 -17.62
C ALA A 446 17.67 -23.23 -16.45
N LYS A 447 18.23 -23.58 -15.29
CA LYS A 447 18.10 -22.86 -14.01
C LYS A 447 19.44 -22.88 -13.30
N VAL A 448 19.72 -21.86 -12.50
CA VAL A 448 20.85 -21.86 -11.56
C VAL A 448 20.32 -21.61 -10.17
N TYR A 449 20.48 -22.61 -9.31
CA TYR A 449 20.12 -22.54 -7.91
C TYR A 449 21.30 -22.05 -7.07
N ASP A 450 21.00 -21.26 -6.06
CA ASP A 450 21.88 -21.02 -4.92
C ASP A 450 21.58 -22.08 -3.85
N VAL A 451 22.59 -22.86 -3.47
CA VAL A 451 22.46 -24.01 -2.58
C VAL A 451 23.32 -23.80 -1.34
N GLY A 452 22.66 -23.60 -0.19
CA GLY A 452 23.33 -23.46 1.09
C GLY A 452 23.94 -24.76 1.62
N PRO A 453 24.70 -24.71 2.73
CA PRO A 453 25.36 -25.87 3.32
C PRO A 453 24.41 -27.03 3.69
N GLY A 454 23.12 -26.74 3.94
CA GLY A 454 22.07 -27.73 4.15
C GLY A 454 21.62 -28.50 2.89
N GLY A 455 22.23 -28.25 1.73
CA GLY A 455 21.96 -28.93 0.48
C GLY A 455 20.57 -28.60 -0.09
N GLN A 456 19.88 -29.58 -0.67
CA GLN A 456 18.56 -29.39 -1.30
C GLN A 456 17.49 -28.78 -0.37
N ARG A 457 17.63 -28.93 0.96
CA ARG A 457 16.69 -28.34 1.94
C ARG A 457 16.88 -26.83 2.12
N GLN A 458 17.98 -26.28 1.62
CA GLN A 458 18.35 -24.87 1.66
C GLN A 458 18.77 -24.40 0.26
N GLN A 459 18.01 -24.80 -0.77
CA GLN A 459 18.22 -24.31 -2.12
C GLN A 459 17.19 -23.25 -2.48
N VAL A 460 17.63 -22.26 -3.25
CA VAL A 460 16.82 -21.13 -3.71
C VAL A 460 17.00 -21.00 -5.21
N LEU A 461 15.90 -20.80 -5.93
CA LEU A 461 15.95 -20.36 -7.33
C LEU A 461 15.83 -18.83 -7.34
N PRO A 462 16.91 -18.08 -7.63
CA PRO A 462 16.86 -16.63 -7.66
C PRO A 462 15.76 -16.14 -8.62
N SER A 463 14.94 -15.21 -8.14
CA SER A 463 13.78 -14.65 -8.85
C SER A 463 12.73 -15.64 -9.37
N GLN A 464 12.82 -16.95 -9.05
CA GLN A 464 11.97 -18.01 -9.60
C GLN A 464 11.94 -18.06 -11.14
N LEU A 465 13.01 -17.59 -11.81
CA LEU A 465 13.06 -17.53 -13.27
C LEU A 465 13.73 -18.76 -13.88
N VAL A 466 13.34 -19.08 -15.12
CA VAL A 466 13.86 -20.23 -15.88
C VAL A 466 14.09 -19.83 -17.34
N GLN A 467 15.19 -20.32 -17.93
CA GLN A 467 15.46 -20.18 -19.36
C GLN A 467 15.01 -21.45 -20.10
N PRO A 468 13.91 -21.41 -20.87
CA PRO A 468 13.56 -22.50 -21.76
C PRO A 468 14.44 -22.46 -23.01
N VAL A 469 14.85 -23.63 -23.51
CA VAL A 469 15.69 -23.75 -24.72
C VAL A 469 15.22 -24.92 -25.57
N ARG A 470 14.95 -24.67 -26.86
CA ARG A 470 14.75 -25.72 -27.85
C ARG A 470 16.04 -25.98 -28.62
N VAL A 471 16.59 -27.17 -28.48
CA VAL A 471 17.76 -27.64 -29.22
C VAL A 471 17.29 -28.45 -30.42
N THR A 472 17.30 -27.82 -31.60
CA THR A 472 16.99 -28.49 -32.87
C THR A 472 18.19 -29.32 -33.35
N GLY A 473 17.90 -30.48 -33.95
CA GLY A 473 18.92 -31.42 -34.42
C GLY A 473 19.68 -32.13 -33.28
N ALA A 474 19.08 -32.18 -32.09
CA ALA A 474 19.67 -32.77 -30.89
C ALA A 474 19.99 -34.26 -31.05
N LYS A 475 19.39 -34.96 -32.01
CA LYS A 475 19.67 -36.39 -32.27
C LYS A 475 21.14 -36.70 -32.58
N ALA A 476 21.81 -35.79 -33.28
CA ALA A 476 23.23 -35.90 -33.61
C ALA A 476 24.16 -35.51 -32.46
N GLY A 477 23.63 -34.89 -31.40
CA GLY A 477 24.40 -34.19 -30.39
C GLY A 477 24.77 -32.78 -30.85
N LYS A 478 24.55 -31.78 -30.00
CA LYS A 478 24.80 -30.36 -30.32
C LYS A 478 25.33 -29.62 -29.10
N ASP A 479 26.37 -28.82 -29.30
CA ASP A 479 26.84 -27.87 -28.31
C ASP A 479 25.96 -26.62 -28.37
N VAL A 480 25.49 -26.17 -27.21
CA VAL A 480 24.57 -25.03 -27.06
C VAL A 480 25.06 -24.17 -25.92
N THR A 481 25.23 -22.88 -26.18
CA THR A 481 25.45 -21.87 -25.13
C THR A 481 24.09 -21.42 -24.61
N LEU A 482 23.91 -21.57 -23.29
CA LEU A 482 22.72 -21.19 -22.57
C LEU A 482 22.98 -19.86 -21.88
N THR A 483 22.21 -18.83 -22.23
CA THR A 483 22.15 -17.57 -21.49
C THR A 483 21.00 -17.66 -20.50
N LEU A 484 21.32 -17.77 -19.22
CA LEU A 484 20.35 -17.96 -18.14
C LEU A 484 19.63 -16.65 -17.79
N PRO A 485 18.50 -16.69 -17.06
CA PRO A 485 17.79 -15.48 -16.69
C PRO A 485 18.69 -14.55 -15.89
N ALA A 486 18.63 -13.25 -16.21
CA ALA A 486 19.36 -12.24 -15.48
C ALA A 486 18.86 -12.11 -14.04
N ILE A 487 19.79 -11.97 -13.09
CA ILE A 487 19.51 -11.87 -11.65
C ILE A 487 20.41 -10.81 -11.02
N ASP A 488 19.95 -10.19 -9.92
CA ASP A 488 20.82 -9.53 -8.93
C ASP A 488 20.72 -10.31 -7.61
N HIS A 489 21.63 -11.26 -7.40
CA HIS A 489 21.56 -12.23 -6.30
C HIS A 489 22.91 -12.36 -5.59
N GLU A 490 22.89 -12.42 -4.26
CA GLU A 490 24.08 -12.74 -3.45
C GLU A 490 24.16 -14.23 -3.22
N VAL A 491 25.31 -14.82 -3.56
CA VAL A 491 25.65 -16.17 -3.15
C VAL A 491 26.56 -16.03 -1.94
N ASP A 492 26.07 -16.44 -0.77
CA ASP A 492 26.78 -16.30 0.50
C ASP A 492 28.03 -17.22 0.57
N ASP A 493 28.99 -16.87 1.42
CA ASP A 493 30.11 -17.75 1.76
C ASP A 493 29.63 -19.15 2.18
N GLY A 494 30.31 -20.18 1.67
CA GLY A 494 29.96 -21.59 1.89
C GLY A 494 28.81 -22.13 1.03
N HIS A 495 28.08 -21.28 0.29
CA HIS A 495 27.06 -21.72 -0.67
C HIS A 495 27.69 -22.27 -1.97
N ARG A 496 26.87 -22.91 -2.81
CA ARG A 496 27.24 -23.44 -4.13
C ARG A 496 26.24 -22.99 -5.18
N LEU A 497 26.71 -22.86 -6.42
CA LEU A 497 25.83 -22.76 -7.57
C LEU A 497 25.55 -24.16 -8.12
N ARG A 498 24.27 -24.47 -8.36
CA ARG A 498 23.82 -25.69 -9.04
C ARG A 498 23.08 -25.33 -10.32
N LEU A 499 23.70 -25.63 -11.46
CA LEU A 499 23.06 -25.59 -12.77
C LEU A 499 22.13 -26.80 -12.91
N VAL A 500 20.87 -26.58 -13.24
CA VAL A 500 19.88 -27.62 -13.51
C VAL A 500 19.30 -27.45 -14.90
N LEU A 501 19.23 -28.54 -15.66
CA LEU A 501 18.52 -28.60 -16.95
C LEU A 501 17.41 -29.64 -16.83
N ALA A 502 16.17 -29.18 -16.63
CA ALA A 502 15.00 -30.03 -16.53
C ALA A 502 14.36 -30.29 -17.91
N SER A 503 13.71 -31.44 -18.11
CA SER A 503 13.00 -31.78 -19.35
C SER A 503 11.57 -31.25 -19.41
N THR A 504 10.99 -30.88 -18.27
CA THR A 504 9.60 -30.40 -18.15
C THR A 504 9.53 -29.09 -17.35
N ASP A 505 8.51 -28.28 -17.64
CA ASP A 505 8.13 -27.13 -16.81
C ASP A 505 6.64 -26.82 -17.01
N LEU A 506 5.94 -26.48 -15.92
CA LEU A 506 4.51 -26.21 -15.91
C LEU A 506 4.14 -24.95 -16.73
N GLY A 507 5.00 -23.93 -16.74
CA GLY A 507 4.75 -22.67 -17.44
C GLY A 507 4.85 -22.75 -18.97
N TYR A 508 5.49 -23.80 -19.48
CA TYR A 508 5.91 -23.92 -20.87
C TYR A 508 5.39 -25.19 -21.56
N ALA A 509 5.31 -25.17 -22.88
CA ALA A 509 5.03 -26.34 -23.67
C ALA A 509 6.28 -27.22 -23.77
N SER A 510 6.15 -28.45 -23.27
CA SER A 510 7.17 -29.50 -23.40
C SER A 510 6.68 -30.52 -24.44
N PRO A 511 7.57 -31.20 -25.18
CA PRO A 511 7.19 -32.22 -26.14
C PRO A 511 6.35 -33.33 -25.48
N ALA A 512 5.20 -33.66 -26.06
CA ALA A 512 4.34 -34.74 -25.54
C ALA A 512 4.92 -36.14 -25.79
N ALA A 513 5.72 -36.30 -26.84
CA ALA A 513 6.38 -37.56 -27.15
C ALA A 513 7.50 -37.84 -26.13
N PRO A 514 7.59 -39.06 -25.58
CA PRO A 514 8.66 -39.40 -24.66
C PRO A 514 10.01 -39.38 -25.38
N ALA A 515 11.03 -38.87 -24.71
CA ALA A 515 12.39 -38.83 -25.23
C ALA A 515 13.40 -38.95 -24.08
N THR A 516 14.58 -39.44 -24.38
CA THR A 516 15.72 -39.39 -23.47
C THR A 516 16.72 -38.39 -23.99
N TYR A 517 17.16 -37.49 -23.12
CA TYR A 517 18.23 -36.54 -23.35
C TYR A 517 19.49 -36.97 -22.59
N THR A 518 20.64 -36.58 -23.11
CA THR A 518 21.94 -36.68 -22.45
C THR A 518 22.57 -35.30 -22.46
N VAL A 519 23.05 -34.87 -21.30
CA VAL A 519 23.59 -33.52 -21.09
C VAL A 519 24.98 -33.63 -20.46
N SER A 520 25.95 -32.91 -21.01
CA SER A 520 27.30 -32.77 -20.43
C SER A 520 27.80 -31.32 -20.53
N LEU A 521 28.71 -30.92 -19.65
CA LEU A 521 29.33 -29.60 -19.65
C LEU A 521 30.39 -29.48 -20.75
N LYS A 522 30.46 -28.31 -21.40
CA LYS A 522 31.52 -27.94 -22.36
C LYS A 522 32.29 -26.71 -21.93
N SER A 523 31.75 -25.90 -21.02
CA SER A 523 32.44 -24.78 -20.40
C SER A 523 32.14 -24.73 -18.90
N ASP A 524 32.92 -23.90 -18.20
CA ASP A 524 32.53 -23.42 -16.88
C ASP A 524 31.29 -22.52 -16.98
N LEU A 525 30.57 -22.37 -15.87
CA LEU A 525 29.51 -21.37 -15.73
C LEU A 525 30.18 -20.00 -15.57
N THR A 526 29.81 -19.05 -16.39
CA THR A 526 30.27 -17.68 -16.28
C THR A 526 29.20 -16.84 -15.60
N VAL A 527 29.57 -16.12 -14.54
CA VAL A 527 28.64 -15.22 -13.82
C VAL A 527 29.11 -13.76 -13.93
N PRO A 528 28.25 -12.81 -14.30
CA PRO A 528 28.61 -11.39 -14.33
C PRO A 528 28.60 -10.77 -12.93
N THR A 529 29.66 -10.04 -12.55
CA THR A 529 29.83 -9.46 -11.19
C THR A 529 30.01 -7.93 -11.19
N ALA A 530 29.39 -7.23 -12.14
CA ALA A 530 29.74 -5.83 -12.46
C ALA A 530 29.45 -4.79 -11.36
N LEU A 531 28.53 -5.07 -10.41
CA LEU A 531 28.13 -4.11 -9.37
C LEU A 531 28.65 -4.52 -7.98
N SER A 532 29.97 -4.59 -7.86
CA SER A 532 30.64 -4.84 -6.58
C SER A 532 30.69 -3.54 -5.76
N ARG A 533 29.77 -3.39 -4.78
CA ARG A 533 29.69 -2.32 -3.76
C ARG A 533 29.99 -0.89 -4.24
N SER A 534 28.94 -0.17 -4.64
CA SER A 534 28.86 1.28 -4.48
C SER A 534 27.76 1.57 -3.45
N ASP A 535 28.09 2.38 -2.45
CA ASP A 535 27.24 2.80 -1.32
C ASP A 535 27.16 1.81 -0.14
N VAL A 536 28.30 1.45 0.45
CA VAL A 536 28.31 1.40 1.93
C VAL A 536 28.23 2.85 2.37
N PRO A 537 27.22 3.28 3.17
CA PRO A 537 27.23 4.64 3.68
C PRO A 537 28.57 4.84 4.39
N PRO A 538 29.25 6.00 4.22
CA PRO A 538 30.58 6.19 4.78
C PRO A 538 30.54 5.79 6.25
N ALA A 539 31.53 5.01 6.68
CA ALA A 539 31.76 4.73 8.08
C ALA A 539 31.58 6.06 8.82
N LEU A 540 30.65 6.08 9.79
CA LEU A 540 30.17 7.29 10.44
C LEU A 540 31.36 8.25 10.64
N PRO A 541 31.32 9.46 10.05
CA PRO A 541 32.50 10.30 9.99
C PRO A 541 33.04 10.50 11.40
N ALA A 542 34.37 10.59 11.56
CA ALA A 542 35.02 10.46 12.86
C ALA A 542 34.34 11.28 13.98
N TRP A 543 33.81 12.47 13.66
CA TRP A 543 33.02 13.34 14.56
C TRP A 543 31.82 12.66 15.25
N VAL A 544 31.22 11.63 14.64
CA VAL A 544 30.13 10.84 15.26
C VAL A 544 30.61 10.07 16.48
N TRP A 545 31.86 9.60 16.48
CA TRP A 545 32.48 8.99 17.66
C TRP A 545 32.86 10.02 18.74
N TRP A 546 32.85 11.31 18.39
CA TRP A 546 32.97 12.39 19.36
C TRP A 546 31.59 12.83 19.90
N LEU A 547 30.46 12.41 19.31
CA LEU A 547 29.13 12.72 19.84
C LEU A 547 28.86 12.14 21.24
N PRO A 548 29.32 10.93 21.62
CA PRO A 548 29.24 10.46 23.01
C PRO A 548 30.05 11.33 23.97
N LEU A 549 31.21 11.83 23.55
CA LEU A 549 32.07 12.70 24.36
C LEU A 549 31.53 14.12 24.45
N ALA A 550 31.01 14.66 23.35
CA ALA A 550 30.31 15.93 23.30
C ALA A 550 29.00 15.84 24.10
N GLY A 551 28.27 14.74 23.99
CA GLY A 551 27.09 14.43 24.78
C GLY A 551 27.40 14.30 26.27
N ALA A 552 28.51 13.66 26.64
CA ALA A 552 28.99 13.61 28.02
C ALA A 552 29.42 14.99 28.53
N GLY A 553 30.08 15.80 27.69
CA GLY A 553 30.45 17.19 28.01
C GLY A 553 29.22 18.10 28.20
N VAL A 554 28.21 17.96 27.34
CA VAL A 554 26.92 18.66 27.45
C VAL A 554 26.14 18.14 28.67
N ALA A 555 26.13 16.84 28.94
CA ALA A 555 25.51 16.27 30.13
C ALA A 555 26.21 16.76 31.42
N LEU A 556 27.54 16.85 31.43
CA LEU A 556 28.31 17.40 32.55
C LEU A 556 28.03 18.91 32.73
N ALA A 557 27.95 19.67 31.64
CA ALA A 557 27.58 21.08 31.67
C ALA A 557 26.13 21.29 32.13
N LEU A 558 25.19 20.44 31.71
CA LEU A 558 23.80 20.44 32.14
C LEU A 558 23.67 20.02 33.62
N LEU A 559 24.43 19.03 34.09
CA LEU A 559 24.47 18.62 35.50
C LEU A 559 25.06 19.71 36.41
N LEU A 560 26.02 20.48 35.92
CA LEU A 560 26.67 21.58 36.67
C LEU A 560 25.87 22.89 36.63
N THR A 561 25.04 23.12 35.60
CA THR A 561 24.23 24.34 35.46
C THR A 561 22.76 24.15 35.86
N ALA A 562 22.23 22.92 35.83
CA ALA A 562 20.86 22.61 36.21
C ALA A 562 20.73 22.24 37.70
N ARG A 563 21.22 23.08 38.61
CA ARG A 563 20.64 23.10 39.97
C ARG A 563 19.39 23.99 39.96
N ARG A 564 18.25 23.28 39.93
CA ARG A 564 16.85 23.71 40.19
C ARG A 564 16.09 24.33 39.01
N ARG A 565 15.30 23.46 38.35
CA ARG A 565 13.83 23.57 38.20
C ARG A 565 13.30 22.36 37.39
N THR A 566 13.46 21.14 37.91
CA THR A 566 12.37 20.18 37.71
C THR A 566 11.26 20.67 38.62
N ALA A 567 10.21 21.24 38.02
CA ALA A 567 8.97 21.39 38.76
C ALA A 567 8.63 19.98 39.25
N ALA A 568 8.62 19.79 40.57
CA ALA A 568 8.04 18.58 41.14
C ALA A 568 6.65 18.40 40.51
N PRO A 569 6.24 17.18 40.15
CA PRO A 569 4.86 16.94 39.74
C PRO A 569 3.95 17.59 40.79
N ALA A 570 2.95 18.35 40.33
CA ALA A 570 2.00 18.95 41.25
C ALA A 570 1.51 17.86 42.22
N PRO A 571 1.55 18.10 43.55
CA PRO A 571 1.14 17.10 44.52
C PRO A 571 -0.25 16.58 44.17
N ALA A 572 -0.49 15.29 44.41
CA ALA A 572 -1.80 14.69 44.20
C ALA A 572 -2.84 15.49 45.01
N ASP A 573 -3.93 15.87 44.37
CA ASP A 573 -5.00 16.58 45.06
C ASP A 573 -5.80 15.57 45.91
N PRO A 574 -5.73 15.63 47.24
CA PRO A 574 -6.41 14.68 48.11
C PRO A 574 -7.94 14.77 47.98
N ALA A 575 -8.50 15.91 47.56
CA ALA A 575 -9.94 16.07 47.35
C ALA A 575 -10.44 15.30 46.10
N LEU A 576 -9.53 14.91 45.20
CA LEU A 576 -9.82 14.19 43.96
C LEU A 576 -9.32 12.74 43.99
N ALA A 577 -8.87 12.23 45.14
CA ALA A 577 -8.31 10.89 45.26
C ALA A 577 -9.30 9.78 44.85
N ASP A 578 -10.59 9.98 45.14
CA ASP A 578 -11.68 9.06 44.81
C ASP A 578 -12.36 9.36 43.46
N VAL A 579 -11.84 10.34 42.70
CA VAL A 579 -12.39 10.75 41.40
C VAL A 579 -11.60 10.07 40.27
N PRO A 580 -12.21 9.13 39.53
CA PRO A 580 -11.53 8.44 38.43
C PRO A 580 -10.95 9.38 37.37
N LEU A 581 -11.68 10.41 36.98
CA LEU A 581 -11.23 11.36 35.97
C LEU A 581 -11.81 12.76 36.20
N GLN A 582 -10.94 13.77 36.16
CA GLN A 582 -11.29 15.17 36.07
C GLN A 582 -10.53 15.79 34.90
N ILE A 583 -11.25 16.41 33.97
CA ILE A 583 -10.69 17.22 32.88
C ILE A 583 -11.08 18.69 33.13
N THR A 584 -10.12 19.61 33.02
CA THR A 584 -10.34 21.06 33.20
C THR A 584 -9.64 21.86 32.10
N GLY A 585 -10.41 22.62 31.31
CA GLY A 585 -9.93 23.57 30.31
C GLY A 585 -9.09 22.99 29.18
N LEU A 586 -9.27 21.70 28.86
CA LEU A 586 -8.38 20.94 28.00
C LEU A 586 -8.41 21.45 26.55
N SER A 587 -7.25 21.74 25.98
CA SER A 587 -7.10 22.31 24.64
C SER A 587 -5.95 21.69 23.85
N LYS A 588 -6.15 21.45 22.55
CA LYS A 588 -5.14 20.92 21.63
C LYS A 588 -5.29 21.47 20.20
N ARG A 589 -4.16 21.87 19.61
CA ARG A 589 -3.96 22.29 18.22
C ARG A 589 -2.80 21.49 17.60
N TYR A 590 -2.98 21.01 16.37
CA TYR A 590 -1.92 20.32 15.63
C TYR A 590 -1.19 21.31 14.71
N ALA A 591 0.12 21.14 14.55
CA ALA A 591 0.98 22.09 13.83
C ALA A 591 0.59 22.31 12.34
N LYS A 592 -0.12 21.37 11.72
CA LYS A 592 -0.61 21.46 10.33
C LYS A 592 -2.00 22.10 10.20
N ALA A 593 -2.65 22.47 11.31
CA ALA A 593 -3.97 23.10 11.33
C ALA A 593 -3.87 24.43 12.10
N ALA A 594 -3.44 25.49 11.41
CA ALA A 594 -3.20 26.80 12.03
C ALA A 594 -4.46 27.41 12.67
N ASP A 595 -5.64 27.15 12.07
CA ASP A 595 -6.91 27.80 12.43
C ASP A 595 -7.96 26.91 13.12
N ARG A 596 -7.67 25.62 13.37
CA ARG A 596 -8.66 24.70 13.95
C ARG A 596 -8.13 23.95 15.17
N TYR A 597 -8.82 24.12 16.30
CA TYR A 597 -8.59 23.33 17.51
C TYR A 597 -9.15 21.91 17.31
N ALA A 598 -8.36 20.90 17.67
CA ALA A 598 -8.85 19.52 17.73
C ALA A 598 -9.66 19.27 19.01
N VAL A 599 -9.30 19.95 20.09
CA VAL A 599 -10.07 20.06 21.34
C VAL A 599 -9.89 21.49 21.86
N LYS A 600 -10.95 22.13 22.35
CA LYS A 600 -10.93 23.50 22.87
C LYS A 600 -11.79 23.60 24.14
N ASP A 601 -11.14 23.97 25.24
CA ASP A 601 -11.76 24.27 26.53
C ASP A 601 -12.70 23.17 27.06
N LEU A 602 -12.29 21.90 26.91
CA LEU A 602 -13.07 20.75 27.34
C LEU A 602 -12.94 20.55 28.86
N SER A 603 -14.07 20.51 29.58
CA SER A 603 -14.11 20.30 31.04
C SER A 603 -15.26 19.38 31.43
N PHE A 604 -14.96 18.25 32.08
CA PHE A 604 -15.96 17.35 32.66
C PHE A 604 -15.33 16.43 33.72
N ARG A 605 -16.17 15.79 34.52
CA ARG A 605 -15.78 14.88 35.61
C ARG A 605 -16.47 13.53 35.46
N VAL A 606 -15.79 12.46 35.85
CA VAL A 606 -16.31 11.09 35.86
C VAL A 606 -16.21 10.54 37.27
N GLU A 607 -17.33 10.03 37.78
CA GLU A 607 -17.43 9.41 39.10
C GLU A 607 -17.15 7.91 39.06
N LYS A 608 -16.89 7.35 40.23
CA LYS A 608 -16.62 5.93 40.40
C LYS A 608 -17.83 5.07 40.02
N GLY A 609 -17.59 3.99 39.27
CA GLY A 609 -18.63 3.05 38.84
C GLY A 609 -19.48 3.53 37.65
N GLN A 610 -19.15 4.68 37.06
CA GLN A 610 -19.81 5.15 35.85
C GLN A 610 -19.30 4.38 34.62
N VAL A 611 -20.24 4.05 33.73
CA VAL A 611 -19.95 3.78 32.31
C VAL A 611 -20.26 5.05 31.54
N LEU A 612 -19.22 5.73 31.05
CA LEU A 612 -19.31 7.02 30.36
C LEU A 612 -19.16 6.84 28.85
N GLY A 613 -20.15 7.30 28.08
CA GLY A 613 -20.10 7.36 26.62
C GLY A 613 -19.60 8.71 26.13
N LEU A 614 -18.47 8.75 25.43
CA LEU A 614 -17.99 9.92 24.70
C LEU A 614 -18.57 9.89 23.29
N LEU A 615 -19.49 10.80 23.01
CA LEU A 615 -20.33 10.80 21.81
C LEU A 615 -20.08 12.05 20.96
N GLY A 616 -20.16 11.92 19.64
CA GLY A 616 -19.97 13.03 18.71
C GLY A 616 -19.70 12.55 17.29
N PRO A 617 -19.81 13.40 16.25
CA PRO A 617 -19.46 13.02 14.89
C PRO A 617 -17.97 12.71 14.72
N ASN A 618 -17.61 12.16 13.57
CA ASN A 618 -16.21 11.96 13.21
C ASN A 618 -15.50 13.31 13.14
N GLY A 619 -14.36 13.45 13.83
CA GLY A 619 -13.64 14.72 13.93
C GLY A 619 -14.09 15.64 15.08
N ALA A 620 -15.01 15.21 15.96
CA ALA A 620 -15.41 15.96 17.15
C ALA A 620 -14.34 16.09 18.25
N GLY A 621 -13.19 15.41 18.11
CA GLY A 621 -12.08 15.47 19.08
C GLY A 621 -11.99 14.31 20.09
N LYS A 622 -12.85 13.28 19.96
CA LYS A 622 -12.91 12.10 20.86
C LYS A 622 -11.56 11.39 21.03
N THR A 623 -11.02 10.82 19.96
CA THR A 623 -9.73 10.12 19.98
C THR A 623 -8.58 11.03 20.43
N THR A 624 -8.59 12.31 20.06
CA THR A 624 -7.58 13.28 20.53
C THR A 624 -7.65 13.48 22.05
N THR A 625 -8.86 13.51 22.62
CA THR A 625 -9.07 13.58 24.08
C THR A 625 -8.57 12.31 24.77
N LEU A 626 -8.91 11.13 24.26
CA LEU A 626 -8.47 9.85 24.82
C LEU A 626 -6.93 9.70 24.78
N ARG A 627 -6.29 10.08 23.67
CA ARG A 627 -4.82 10.10 23.56
C ARG A 627 -4.14 11.02 24.57
N MET A 628 -4.74 12.17 24.88
CA MET A 628 -4.23 13.08 25.91
C MET A 628 -4.41 12.50 27.32
N LEU A 629 -5.53 11.83 27.59
CA LEU A 629 -5.81 11.17 28.87
C LEU A 629 -4.80 10.04 29.17
N MET A 630 -4.37 9.31 28.15
CA MET A 630 -3.33 8.28 28.29
C MET A 630 -1.89 8.86 28.34
N GLY A 631 -1.72 10.17 28.18
CA GLY A 631 -0.40 10.80 28.11
C GLY A 631 0.38 10.50 26.83
N LEU A 632 -0.26 9.98 25.77
CA LEU A 632 0.37 9.75 24.46
C LEU A 632 0.63 11.06 23.71
N ILE A 633 -0.20 12.08 23.97
CA ILE A 633 -0.08 13.43 23.40
C ILE A 633 -0.17 14.45 24.53
N ARG A 634 0.67 15.47 24.50
CA ARG A 634 0.63 16.57 25.47
C ARG A 634 -0.45 17.61 25.07
N PRO A 635 -1.32 18.05 26.01
CA PRO A 635 -2.23 19.16 25.76
C PRO A 635 -1.47 20.49 25.60
N ASP A 636 -2.04 21.42 24.83
CA ASP A 636 -1.49 22.77 24.69
C ASP A 636 -2.02 23.73 25.77
N GLY A 637 -3.13 23.37 26.42
CA GLY A 637 -3.71 24.07 27.57
C GLY A 637 -4.65 23.15 28.38
N GLY A 638 -4.94 23.53 29.62
CA GLY A 638 -5.75 22.74 30.57
C GLY A 638 -4.98 21.63 31.27
N GLU A 639 -5.68 20.86 32.10
CA GLU A 639 -5.13 19.71 32.83
C GLU A 639 -6.10 18.52 32.86
N ILE A 640 -5.51 17.32 32.97
CA ILE A 640 -6.22 16.06 33.21
C ILE A 640 -5.70 15.47 34.51
N ARG A 641 -6.60 15.12 35.42
CA ARG A 641 -6.28 14.43 36.67
C ARG A 641 -7.01 13.10 36.74
N VAL A 642 -6.29 12.06 37.14
CA VAL A 642 -6.81 10.71 37.38
C VAL A 642 -6.48 10.36 38.83
N PHE A 643 -7.49 10.05 39.65
CA PHE A 643 -7.33 9.83 41.10
C PHE A 643 -6.48 10.92 41.79
N GLY A 644 -6.73 12.19 41.47
CA GLY A 644 -6.02 13.36 41.99
C GLY A 644 -4.62 13.63 41.40
N HIS A 645 -4.09 12.72 40.59
CA HIS A 645 -2.76 12.84 39.98
C HIS A 645 -2.85 13.46 38.58
N ALA A 646 -2.03 14.49 38.32
CA ALA A 646 -1.93 15.08 36.99
C ALA A 646 -1.33 14.08 35.99
N ILE A 647 -1.96 13.97 34.82
CA ILE A 647 -1.49 13.13 33.73
C ILE A 647 -0.35 13.82 32.98
N ALA A 648 0.73 13.08 32.82
CA ALA A 648 1.85 13.40 31.95
C ALA A 648 2.41 12.10 31.35
N PRO A 649 3.18 12.16 30.25
CA PRO A 649 3.85 10.98 29.72
C PRO A 649 4.67 10.27 30.80
N GLY A 650 4.36 9.00 31.07
CA GLY A 650 5.04 8.19 32.10
C GLY A 650 4.55 8.41 33.54
N ALA A 651 3.43 9.08 33.77
CA ALA A 651 2.88 9.27 35.11
C ALA A 651 2.57 7.91 35.79
N PRO A 652 2.99 7.67 37.05
CA PRO A 652 2.77 6.40 37.74
C PRO A 652 1.30 5.98 37.84
N VAL A 653 0.39 6.96 37.88
CA VAL A 653 -1.06 6.72 37.94
C VAL A 653 -1.60 6.00 36.70
N LEU A 654 -0.89 6.04 35.56
CA LEU A 654 -1.28 5.31 34.34
C LEU A 654 -1.26 3.79 34.55
N SER A 655 -0.57 3.28 35.58
CA SER A 655 -0.66 1.85 35.96
C SER A 655 -2.05 1.44 36.47
N ARG A 656 -2.88 2.40 36.88
CA ARG A 656 -4.29 2.23 37.27
C ARG A 656 -5.27 2.48 36.12
N VAL A 657 -4.76 2.68 34.90
CA VAL A 657 -5.55 2.94 33.70
C VAL A 657 -5.30 1.84 32.67
N GLY A 658 -6.36 1.16 32.25
CA GLY A 658 -6.36 0.23 31.13
C GLY A 658 -6.85 0.93 29.89
N ALA A 659 -6.21 0.71 28.75
CA ALA A 659 -6.61 1.38 27.52
C ALA A 659 -6.55 0.48 26.29
N PHE A 660 -7.53 0.66 25.41
CA PHE A 660 -7.57 0.12 24.07
C PHE A 660 -7.85 1.26 23.09
N VAL A 661 -6.82 1.69 22.35
CA VAL A 661 -6.87 2.79 21.39
C VAL A 661 -6.07 2.38 20.15
N GLU A 662 -6.65 2.55 18.95
CA GLU A 662 -6.04 2.25 17.63
C GLU A 662 -5.79 0.77 17.27
N GLY A 663 -6.77 -0.10 17.52
CA GLY A 663 -6.74 -1.48 17.00
C GLY A 663 -5.69 -2.38 17.68
N ALA A 664 -5.88 -3.68 17.60
CA ALA A 664 -5.08 -4.63 18.37
C ALA A 664 -3.89 -5.18 17.57
N GLY A 665 -2.67 -4.72 17.89
CA GLY A 665 -1.41 -5.17 17.28
C GLY A 665 -0.92 -6.53 17.81
N PHE A 666 -1.73 -7.58 17.68
CA PHE A 666 -1.37 -8.93 18.13
C PHE A 666 -0.42 -9.66 17.18
N LEU A 667 0.44 -10.50 17.74
CA LEU A 667 1.28 -11.42 16.97
C LEU A 667 0.43 -12.60 16.47
N PRO A 668 0.22 -12.75 15.15
CA PRO A 668 -0.79 -13.67 14.60
C PRO A 668 -0.44 -15.16 14.75
N HIS A 669 0.85 -15.47 14.89
CA HIS A 669 1.34 -16.84 15.06
C HIS A 669 1.32 -17.32 16.52
N LEU A 670 1.24 -16.40 17.49
CA LEU A 670 1.09 -16.73 18.90
C LEU A 670 -0.38 -16.98 19.26
N THR A 671 -0.60 -17.78 20.30
CA THR A 671 -1.91 -17.99 20.90
C THR A 671 -2.41 -16.73 21.62
N GLY A 672 -3.71 -16.65 21.88
CA GLY A 672 -4.28 -15.53 22.65
C GLY A 672 -3.61 -15.38 24.02
N ARG A 673 -3.37 -16.50 24.71
CA ARG A 673 -2.70 -16.50 26.02
C ARG A 673 -1.24 -16.02 25.93
N GLU A 674 -0.49 -16.47 24.93
CA GLU A 674 0.91 -16.04 24.73
C GLU A 674 1.01 -14.55 24.41
N ASN A 675 0.06 -13.98 23.65
CA ASN A 675 0.01 -12.55 23.38
C ASN A 675 -0.17 -11.73 24.67
N LEU A 676 -1.07 -12.16 25.57
CA LEU A 676 -1.31 -11.47 26.85
C LEU A 676 -0.11 -11.57 27.80
N ASP A 677 0.50 -12.76 27.90
CA ASP A 677 1.71 -12.96 28.73
C ASP A 677 2.88 -12.12 28.20
N LEU A 678 3.09 -12.09 26.88
CA LEU A 678 4.12 -11.26 26.26
C LEU A 678 3.88 -9.76 26.54
N TYR A 679 2.64 -9.29 26.37
CA TYR A 679 2.28 -7.91 26.66
C TYR A 679 2.56 -7.54 28.11
N TRP A 680 2.14 -8.39 29.07
CA TRP A 680 2.38 -8.14 30.49
C TRP A 680 3.87 -8.07 30.82
N ARG A 681 4.67 -9.00 30.30
CA ARG A 681 6.13 -9.00 30.48
C ARG A 681 6.79 -7.74 29.94
N ALA A 682 6.30 -7.20 28.83
CA ALA A 682 6.82 -5.96 28.25
C ALA A 682 6.58 -4.73 29.14
N THR A 683 5.59 -4.76 30.04
CA THR A 683 5.36 -3.68 31.01
C THR A 683 6.41 -3.61 32.12
N GLY A 684 7.19 -4.69 32.32
CA GLY A 684 8.16 -4.82 33.41
C GLY A 684 7.52 -4.97 34.81
N ARG A 685 6.20 -5.14 34.89
CA ARG A 685 5.46 -5.33 36.15
C ARG A 685 5.54 -6.77 36.64
N PRO A 686 5.41 -7.03 37.96
CA PRO A 686 5.44 -8.39 38.49
C PRO A 686 4.32 -9.27 37.92
N PRO A 687 4.58 -10.56 37.60
CA PRO A 687 3.57 -11.47 37.03
C PRO A 687 2.33 -11.66 37.91
N GLN A 688 2.48 -11.62 39.23
CA GLN A 688 1.36 -11.78 40.17
C GLN A 688 0.31 -10.65 40.08
N ASP A 689 0.71 -9.48 39.59
CA ASP A 689 -0.19 -8.32 39.47
C ASP A 689 -0.94 -8.33 38.13
N ALA A 690 -0.76 -9.35 37.28
CA ALA A 690 -1.37 -9.40 35.95
C ALA A 690 -2.89 -9.65 35.98
N HIS A 691 -3.37 -10.35 37.01
CA HIS A 691 -4.78 -10.80 37.12
C HIS A 691 -5.31 -11.48 35.83
N LEU A 692 -4.45 -12.24 35.16
CA LEU A 692 -4.71 -12.80 33.83
C LEU A 692 -5.99 -13.64 33.78
N GLU A 693 -6.20 -14.55 34.74
CA GLU A 693 -7.38 -15.41 34.72
C GLU A 693 -8.70 -14.65 34.93
N GLU A 694 -8.72 -13.62 35.80
CA GLU A 694 -9.90 -12.78 36.02
C GLU A 694 -10.23 -11.94 34.78
N ALA A 695 -9.19 -11.38 34.11
CA ALA A 695 -9.37 -10.67 32.85
C ALA A 695 -9.90 -11.58 31.73
N LEU A 696 -9.45 -12.84 31.67
CA LEU A 696 -9.90 -13.82 30.70
C LEU A 696 -11.33 -14.31 30.94
N GLU A 697 -11.72 -14.47 32.21
CA GLU A 697 -13.09 -14.81 32.61
C GLU A 697 -14.07 -13.71 32.19
N ILE A 698 -13.72 -12.44 32.47
CA ILE A 698 -14.55 -11.29 32.10
C ILE A 698 -14.69 -11.16 30.57
N ALA A 699 -13.60 -11.38 29.82
CA ALA A 699 -13.56 -11.29 28.36
C ALA A 699 -14.28 -12.45 27.64
N GLY A 700 -14.50 -13.60 28.31
CA GLY A 700 -15.32 -14.70 27.78
C GLY A 700 -14.79 -15.32 26.49
N LEU A 701 -13.49 -15.63 26.43
CA LEU A 701 -12.84 -16.25 25.25
C LEU A 701 -12.74 -17.78 25.28
N GLY A 702 -12.89 -18.41 26.46
CA GLY A 702 -12.89 -19.87 26.62
C GLY A 702 -11.70 -20.58 25.96
N ASP A 703 -11.96 -21.71 25.32
CA ASP A 703 -10.95 -22.56 24.67
C ASP A 703 -10.23 -21.88 23.50
N ALA A 704 -10.75 -20.75 22.99
CA ALA A 704 -10.11 -20.03 21.91
C ALA A 704 -8.71 -19.53 22.27
N LEU A 705 -8.42 -19.34 23.56
CA LEU A 705 -7.14 -18.81 24.08
C LEU A 705 -5.94 -19.71 23.76
N ALA A 706 -6.15 -21.00 23.54
CA ALA A 706 -5.11 -21.95 23.16
C ALA A 706 -4.82 -21.97 21.64
N ARG A 707 -5.60 -21.23 20.84
CA ARG A 707 -5.46 -21.17 19.38
C ARG A 707 -4.66 -19.94 18.96
N ALA A 708 -3.90 -20.05 17.88
CA ALA A 708 -3.18 -18.91 17.29
C ALA A 708 -4.14 -17.79 16.87
N VAL A 709 -3.78 -16.53 17.14
CA VAL A 709 -4.61 -15.34 16.88
C VAL A 709 -4.96 -15.17 15.40
N ARG A 710 -4.16 -15.69 14.46
CA ARG A 710 -4.51 -15.71 13.02
C ARG A 710 -5.84 -16.40 12.70
N THR A 711 -6.31 -17.27 13.61
CA THR A 711 -7.58 -18.01 13.47
C THR A 711 -8.77 -17.32 14.12
N TYR A 712 -8.58 -16.12 14.70
CA TYR A 712 -9.62 -15.39 15.41
C TYR A 712 -10.48 -14.57 14.45
N SER A 713 -11.79 -14.54 14.70
CA SER A 713 -12.67 -13.56 14.06
C SER A 713 -12.34 -12.14 14.54
N GLN A 714 -12.89 -11.12 13.90
CA GLN A 714 -12.75 -9.73 14.33
C GLN A 714 -13.24 -9.52 15.77
N GLY A 715 -14.44 -10.00 16.12
CA GLY A 715 -14.96 -9.91 17.49
C GLY A 715 -14.13 -10.67 18.53
N MET A 716 -13.48 -11.78 18.16
CA MET A 716 -12.56 -12.47 19.07
C MET A 716 -11.26 -11.70 19.30
N ARG A 717 -10.72 -11.05 18.26
CA ARG A 717 -9.55 -10.16 18.40
C ARG A 717 -9.88 -8.95 19.27
N GLN A 718 -11.07 -8.39 19.10
CA GLN A 718 -11.54 -7.26 19.88
C GLN A 718 -11.69 -7.62 21.37
N ARG A 719 -12.26 -8.79 21.67
CA ARG A 719 -12.34 -9.31 23.05
C ARG A 719 -10.96 -9.56 23.66
N LEU A 720 -10.01 -10.09 22.87
CA LEU A 720 -8.64 -10.27 23.32
C LEU A 720 -7.96 -8.92 23.62
N ALA A 721 -8.24 -7.89 22.84
CA ALA A 721 -7.73 -6.53 23.06
C ALA A 721 -8.24 -5.92 24.35
N ILE A 722 -9.51 -6.17 24.66
CA ILE A 722 -10.12 -5.72 25.91
C ILE A 722 -9.59 -6.53 27.09
N ALA A 723 -9.38 -7.84 26.94
CA ALA A 723 -8.69 -8.65 27.94
C ALA A 723 -7.29 -8.11 28.24
N GLN A 724 -6.55 -7.69 27.20
CA GLN A 724 -5.24 -7.05 27.34
C GLN A 724 -5.35 -5.72 28.11
N ALA A 725 -6.35 -4.89 27.82
CA ALA A 725 -6.59 -3.63 28.54
C ALA A 725 -7.04 -3.83 30.00
N MET A 726 -7.61 -4.99 30.33
CA MET A 726 -8.03 -5.38 31.68
C MET A 726 -6.90 -5.99 32.52
N LEU A 727 -5.73 -6.27 31.95
CA LEU A 727 -4.61 -6.82 32.70
C LEU A 727 -4.19 -5.86 33.83
N GLY A 728 -4.05 -6.41 35.03
CA GLY A 728 -3.83 -5.64 36.26
C GLY A 728 -5.09 -4.98 36.84
N LEU A 729 -6.27 -5.30 36.31
CA LEU A 729 -7.59 -4.85 36.77
C LEU A 729 -7.64 -3.36 37.10
N PRO A 730 -7.34 -2.50 36.11
CA PRO A 730 -7.27 -1.07 36.34
C PRO A 730 -8.61 -0.49 36.80
N ASP A 731 -8.54 0.48 37.72
CA ASP A 731 -9.71 1.16 38.26
C ASP A 731 -10.48 1.99 37.21
N LEU A 732 -9.77 2.41 36.15
CA LEU A 732 -10.31 3.13 35.00
C LEU A 732 -9.96 2.41 33.69
N LEU A 733 -10.97 1.97 32.92
CA LEU A 733 -10.82 1.35 31.62
C LEU A 733 -11.27 2.30 30.51
N ILE A 734 -10.48 2.44 29.44
CA ILE A 734 -10.74 3.37 28.33
C ILE A 734 -10.73 2.62 27.01
N LEU A 735 -11.82 2.71 26.26
CA LEU A 735 -12.04 1.95 25.04
C LEU A 735 -12.42 2.91 23.89
N ASP A 736 -11.59 2.99 22.85
CA ASP A 736 -11.89 3.79 21.66
C ASP A 736 -12.59 2.93 20.59
N GLU A 737 -13.86 3.23 20.29
CA GLU A 737 -14.70 2.53 19.29
C GLU A 737 -14.65 0.99 19.41
N PRO A 738 -14.92 0.40 20.61
CA PRO A 738 -14.72 -1.02 20.87
C PRO A 738 -15.62 -1.95 20.06
N THR A 739 -16.67 -1.44 19.42
CA THR A 739 -17.68 -2.19 18.67
C THR A 739 -17.61 -2.00 17.16
N ASN A 740 -16.65 -1.22 16.68
CA ASN A 740 -16.53 -0.93 15.26
C ASN A 740 -16.28 -2.21 14.43
N GLY A 741 -17.10 -2.41 13.40
CA GLY A 741 -17.03 -3.56 12.50
C GLY A 741 -17.44 -4.90 13.12
N LEU A 742 -18.16 -4.89 14.25
CA LEU A 742 -18.77 -6.10 14.84
C LEU A 742 -20.22 -6.30 14.34
N ASP A 743 -20.66 -7.56 14.30
CA ASP A 743 -22.06 -7.89 14.02
C ASP A 743 -22.96 -7.68 15.28
N PRO A 744 -24.30 -7.57 15.13
CA PRO A 744 -25.18 -7.29 16.28
C PRO A 744 -25.05 -8.26 17.48
N PRO A 745 -24.87 -9.59 17.28
CA PRO A 745 -24.58 -10.50 18.38
C PRO A 745 -23.27 -10.18 19.11
N GLN A 746 -22.18 -9.89 18.38
CA GLN A 746 -20.88 -9.55 18.97
C GLN A 746 -20.92 -8.20 19.72
N ILE A 747 -21.69 -7.22 19.23
CA ILE A 747 -21.92 -5.94 19.93
C ILE A 747 -22.61 -6.18 21.28
N ARG A 748 -23.63 -7.05 21.31
CA ARG A 748 -24.31 -7.40 22.56
C ARG A 748 -23.37 -8.09 23.54
N GLU A 749 -22.59 -9.07 23.08
CA GLU A 749 -21.58 -9.74 23.92
C GLU A 749 -20.56 -8.73 24.48
N MET A 750 -20.10 -7.79 23.64
CA MET A 750 -19.14 -6.76 24.04
C MET A 750 -19.69 -5.84 25.13
N ARG A 751 -20.95 -5.44 24.98
CA ARG A 751 -21.66 -4.65 25.98
C ARG A 751 -21.70 -5.37 27.33
N GLU A 752 -22.03 -6.66 27.33
CA GLU A 752 -22.08 -7.45 28.56
C GLU A 752 -20.70 -7.50 29.26
N VAL A 753 -19.60 -7.58 28.50
CA VAL A 753 -18.22 -7.51 29.05
C VAL A 753 -17.98 -6.17 29.77
N MET A 754 -18.34 -5.05 29.14
CA MET A 754 -18.17 -3.71 29.73
C MET A 754 -19.03 -3.52 30.98
N ILE A 755 -20.30 -3.97 30.95
CA ILE A 755 -21.22 -3.89 32.09
C ILE A 755 -20.70 -4.75 33.25
N ARG A 756 -20.24 -5.99 32.99
CA ARG A 756 -19.67 -6.87 34.02
C ARG A 756 -18.43 -6.25 34.67
N TYR A 757 -17.57 -5.62 33.88
CA TYR A 757 -16.39 -4.93 34.41
C TYR A 757 -16.77 -3.76 35.31
N ALA A 758 -17.75 -2.95 34.90
CA ALA A 758 -18.24 -1.81 35.67
C ALA A 758 -19.00 -2.22 36.95
N ALA A 759 -19.75 -3.33 36.91
CA ALA A 759 -20.49 -3.86 38.06
C ALA A 759 -19.58 -4.22 39.26
N ALA A 760 -18.29 -4.44 39.02
CA ALA A 760 -17.27 -4.61 40.07
C ALA A 760 -16.81 -3.28 40.72
N GLY A 761 -17.50 -2.16 40.46
CA GLY A 761 -17.20 -0.84 41.03
C GLY A 761 -16.08 -0.07 40.31
N ARG A 762 -15.71 -0.51 39.11
CA ARG A 762 -14.67 0.08 38.24
C ARG A 762 -15.30 1.03 37.23
N THR A 763 -14.57 2.04 36.77
CA THR A 763 -15.10 3.04 35.83
C THR A 763 -14.69 2.70 34.41
N VAL A 764 -15.61 2.85 33.45
CA VAL A 764 -15.37 2.54 32.03
C VAL A 764 -15.71 3.76 31.18
N ILE A 765 -14.80 4.17 30.29
CA ILE A 765 -15.01 5.23 29.30
C ILE A 765 -14.98 4.60 27.92
N VAL A 766 -16.04 4.80 27.15
CA VAL A 766 -16.18 4.28 25.79
C VAL A 766 -16.39 5.45 24.84
N SER A 767 -15.63 5.52 23.75
CA SER A 767 -16.05 6.33 22.60
C SER A 767 -16.89 5.47 21.65
N SER A 768 -17.97 6.05 21.15
CA SER A 768 -18.76 5.42 20.08
C SER A 768 -19.46 6.50 19.27
N HIS A 769 -19.70 6.22 17.99
CA HIS A 769 -20.58 7.00 17.13
C HIS A 769 -21.96 6.32 16.95
N LEU A 770 -22.16 5.13 17.53
CA LEU A 770 -23.41 4.38 17.48
C LEU A 770 -24.29 4.71 18.69
N LEU A 771 -25.24 5.62 18.48
CA LEU A 771 -26.14 6.16 19.51
C LEU A 771 -26.93 5.07 20.24
N SER A 772 -27.43 4.08 19.50
CA SER A 772 -28.21 2.96 20.04
C SER A 772 -27.40 2.05 20.97
N GLU A 773 -26.09 1.95 20.78
CA GLU A 773 -25.22 1.18 21.64
C GLU A 773 -24.92 1.91 22.94
N VAL A 774 -24.62 3.20 22.81
CA VAL A 774 -24.31 4.10 23.92
C VAL A 774 -25.51 4.19 24.87
N GLU A 775 -26.73 4.33 24.35
CA GLU A 775 -27.96 4.36 25.15
C GLU A 775 -28.15 3.07 25.98
N GLN A 776 -27.76 1.91 25.44
CA GLN A 776 -27.97 0.61 26.08
C GLN A 776 -26.83 0.18 27.02
N SER A 777 -25.67 0.83 26.94
CA SER A 777 -24.43 0.43 27.63
C SER A 777 -23.93 1.45 28.63
N CYS A 778 -24.20 2.74 28.41
CA CYS A 778 -23.66 3.83 29.20
C CYS A 778 -24.67 4.31 30.26
N THR A 779 -24.14 4.77 31.39
CA THR A 779 -24.90 5.42 32.47
C THR A 779 -24.93 6.94 32.31
N HIS A 780 -23.87 7.50 31.74
CA HIS A 780 -23.64 8.93 31.56
C HIS A 780 -23.03 9.18 30.19
N LEU A 781 -23.30 10.35 29.60
CA LEU A 781 -22.77 10.76 28.29
C LEU A 781 -22.02 12.08 28.38
N VAL A 782 -21.07 12.23 27.47
CA VAL A 782 -20.41 13.49 27.13
C VAL A 782 -20.55 13.66 25.62
N VAL A 783 -21.38 14.61 25.21
CA VAL A 783 -21.60 14.97 23.80
C VAL A 783 -20.57 16.03 23.41
N MET A 784 -19.76 15.73 22.41
CA MET A 784 -18.75 16.62 21.85
C MET A 784 -19.08 16.97 20.41
N ASP A 785 -18.84 18.22 20.04
CA ASP A 785 -18.88 18.67 18.66
C ASP A 785 -17.78 19.70 18.36
N HIS A 786 -17.17 19.62 17.18
CA HIS A 786 -16.07 20.48 16.74
C HIS A 786 -14.97 20.75 17.80
N GLY A 787 -14.66 19.76 18.64
CA GLY A 787 -13.64 19.85 19.69
C GLY A 787 -14.11 20.47 21.00
N ARG A 788 -15.39 20.77 21.18
CA ARG A 788 -15.97 21.39 22.40
C ARG A 788 -16.99 20.47 23.07
N LEU A 789 -17.25 20.72 24.34
CA LEU A 789 -18.35 20.11 25.08
C LEU A 789 -19.68 20.75 24.66
N VAL A 790 -20.65 19.93 24.26
CA VAL A 790 -22.03 20.35 24.02
C VAL A 790 -22.87 20.13 25.28
N GLN A 791 -22.87 18.89 25.80
CA GLN A 791 -23.63 18.51 26.99
C GLN A 791 -22.96 17.33 27.71
N ALA A 792 -23.08 17.26 29.03
CA ALA A 792 -22.68 16.10 29.82
C ALA A 792 -23.69 15.81 30.93
N GLY A 793 -24.01 14.54 31.18
CA GLY A 793 -24.97 14.13 32.22
C GLY A 793 -25.43 12.67 32.11
N PRO A 794 -26.34 12.22 32.99
CA PRO A 794 -26.98 10.91 32.89
C PRO A 794 -27.71 10.72 31.57
N VAL A 795 -27.68 9.52 30.99
CA VAL A 795 -28.36 9.22 29.71
C VAL A 795 -29.85 9.59 29.76
N ALA A 796 -30.50 9.29 30.89
CA ALA A 796 -31.93 9.54 31.09
C ALA A 796 -32.31 11.03 31.04
N GLU A 797 -31.39 11.94 31.40
CA GLU A 797 -31.64 13.38 31.33
C GLU A 797 -31.47 13.93 29.91
N ILE A 798 -30.62 13.27 29.10
CA ILE A 798 -30.31 13.69 27.72
C ILE A 798 -31.35 13.16 26.72
N VAL A 799 -31.92 11.97 26.95
CA VAL A 799 -32.93 11.35 26.07
C VAL A 799 -34.36 11.90 26.30
N GLY A 800 -34.60 12.62 27.41
CA GLY A 800 -35.92 13.18 27.75
C GLY A 800 -36.87 12.18 28.45
N SER A 801 -37.92 12.70 29.11
CA SER A 801 -38.89 11.89 29.86
C SER A 801 -39.84 11.11 28.95
N GLY A 802 -40.29 9.93 29.40
CA GLY A 802 -41.13 8.99 28.65
C GLY A 802 -42.60 9.43 28.42
N ASP A 803 -42.89 10.71 28.54
CA ASP A 803 -44.20 11.33 28.31
C ASP A 803 -44.41 11.77 26.86
N THR A 804 -43.40 11.63 25.99
CA THR A 804 -43.44 12.06 24.60
C THR A 804 -43.58 10.87 23.62
N LEU A 805 -44.61 10.90 22.78
CA LEU A 805 -44.97 9.89 21.80
C LEU A 805 -44.83 10.44 20.37
N LEU A 806 -44.29 9.63 19.46
CA LEU A 806 -44.34 9.89 18.02
C LEU A 806 -45.51 9.09 17.43
N VAL A 807 -46.43 9.80 16.79
CA VAL A 807 -47.55 9.27 16.03
C VAL A 807 -47.19 9.36 14.56
N GLY A 808 -46.86 8.23 13.94
CA GLY A 808 -46.57 8.14 12.52
C GLY A 808 -47.86 8.26 11.69
N THR A 809 -47.87 9.14 10.70
CA THR A 809 -49.02 9.33 9.80
C THR A 809 -48.62 9.14 8.34
N ALA A 810 -49.46 8.47 7.54
CA ALA A 810 -49.16 8.17 6.14
C ALA A 810 -49.10 9.43 5.24
N THR A 811 -49.73 10.52 5.68
CA THR A 811 -49.68 11.84 5.05
C THR A 811 -49.35 12.92 6.09
N PRO A 812 -48.68 14.01 5.70
CA PRO A 812 -48.45 15.15 6.58
C PRO A 812 -49.78 15.68 7.17
N VAL A 813 -49.78 16.00 8.45
CA VAL A 813 -50.97 16.48 9.16
C VAL A 813 -51.07 18.00 9.04
N ASP A 814 -52.23 18.54 8.65
CA ASP A 814 -52.44 19.98 8.53
C ASP A 814 -52.47 20.68 9.91
N ASP A 815 -52.02 21.93 9.98
CA ASP A 815 -51.93 22.70 11.24
C ASP A 815 -53.24 22.75 12.06
N PRO A 816 -54.44 22.90 11.44
CA PRO A 816 -55.70 22.87 12.18
C PRO A 816 -55.98 21.54 12.88
N VAL A 817 -55.37 20.45 12.43
CA VAL A 817 -55.48 19.12 13.05
C VAL A 817 -54.46 18.99 14.18
N VAL A 818 -53.24 19.52 14.00
CA VAL A 818 -52.22 19.62 15.07
C VAL A 818 -52.78 20.37 16.29
N ASP A 819 -53.43 21.52 16.05
CA ASP A 819 -54.04 22.34 17.12
C ASP A 819 -55.17 21.62 17.85
N LYS A 820 -55.98 20.84 17.12
CA LYS A 820 -57.04 20.01 17.71
C LYS A 820 -56.47 18.88 18.57
N VAL A 821 -55.38 18.24 18.13
CA VAL A 821 -54.69 17.20 18.90
C VAL A 821 -54.03 17.79 20.15
N ALA A 822 -53.46 19.00 20.06
CA ALA A 822 -52.91 19.70 21.21
C ALA A 822 -53.96 20.09 22.26
N ALA A 823 -55.24 20.22 21.85
CA ALA A 823 -56.35 20.55 22.75
C ALA A 823 -57.03 19.31 23.38
N LEU A 824 -56.56 18.09 23.09
CA LEU A 824 -57.16 16.87 23.63
C LEU A 824 -56.91 16.69 25.14
N PRO A 825 -57.88 16.15 25.91
CA PRO A 825 -57.68 15.85 27.32
C PRO A 825 -56.53 14.85 27.54
N GLY A 826 -55.55 15.22 28.36
CA GLY A 826 -54.38 14.38 28.64
C GLY A 826 -53.21 14.56 27.67
N VAL A 827 -53.28 15.53 26.75
CA VAL A 827 -52.18 15.97 25.89
C VAL A 827 -51.65 17.32 26.39
N ALA A 828 -50.37 17.34 26.77
CA ALA A 828 -49.66 18.54 27.21
C ALA A 828 -49.28 19.46 26.03
N SER A 829 -48.93 18.86 24.88
CA SER A 829 -48.58 19.58 23.65
C SER A 829 -48.53 18.62 22.46
N ALA A 830 -48.87 19.10 21.26
CA ALA A 830 -48.65 18.39 20.00
C ALA A 830 -47.96 19.30 18.99
N VAL A 831 -46.93 18.78 18.32
CA VAL A 831 -46.15 19.51 17.32
C VAL A 831 -46.00 18.65 16.07
N ARG A 832 -45.95 19.28 14.90
CA ARG A 832 -45.66 18.62 13.63
C ARG A 832 -44.22 18.10 13.62
N ALA A 833 -44.02 16.88 13.14
CA ALA A 833 -42.71 16.28 12.90
C ALA A 833 -42.65 15.68 11.49
N ASP A 834 -41.46 15.46 10.95
CA ASP A 834 -41.27 14.97 9.57
C ASP A 834 -41.95 13.63 9.29
N ALA A 835 -42.12 12.79 10.31
CA ALA A 835 -42.77 11.48 10.23
C ALA A 835 -44.23 11.47 10.75
N GLY A 836 -44.80 12.63 11.14
CA GLY A 836 -46.18 12.73 11.63
C GLY A 836 -46.37 13.77 12.74
N LEU A 837 -46.82 13.34 13.91
CA LEU A 837 -47.12 14.19 15.08
C LEU A 837 -46.32 13.76 16.30
N LEU A 838 -45.66 14.71 16.95
CA LEU A 838 -44.94 14.50 18.21
C LEU A 838 -45.81 15.05 19.35
N VAL A 839 -46.31 14.15 20.20
CA VAL A 839 -47.33 14.43 21.22
C VAL A 839 -46.77 14.16 22.61
N ARG A 840 -46.77 15.16 23.48
CA ARG A 840 -46.43 15.00 24.89
C ARG A 840 -47.70 14.84 25.70
N LEU A 841 -47.75 13.83 26.56
CA LEU A 841 -48.87 13.51 27.43
C LEU A 841 -48.73 14.21 28.79
N ASP A 842 -49.86 14.60 29.39
CA ASP A 842 -49.91 15.02 30.78
C ASP A 842 -49.79 13.82 31.74
N ALA A 843 -49.57 14.07 33.03
CA ALA A 843 -49.42 13.02 34.06
C ALA A 843 -50.63 12.06 34.20
N GLY A 844 -51.79 12.41 33.64
CA GLY A 844 -52.99 11.55 33.57
C GLY A 844 -53.29 10.97 32.17
N GLY A 845 -52.47 11.27 31.17
CA GLY A 845 -52.62 10.81 29.79
C GLY A 845 -52.10 9.38 29.60
N SER A 846 -52.67 8.66 28.63
CA SER A 846 -52.18 7.33 28.23
C SER A 846 -52.09 7.22 26.71
N ALA A 847 -51.12 6.46 26.20
CA ALA A 847 -50.97 6.21 24.77
C ALA A 847 -52.24 5.60 24.15
N SER A 848 -52.91 4.70 24.88
CA SER A 848 -54.20 4.11 24.46
C SER A 848 -55.33 5.14 24.36
N GLY A 849 -55.38 6.10 25.30
CA GLY A 849 -56.35 7.19 25.28
C GLY A 849 -56.10 8.13 24.09
N LEU A 850 -54.84 8.50 23.85
CA LEU A 850 -54.45 9.32 22.71
C LEU A 850 -54.82 8.65 21.38
N VAL A 851 -54.50 7.37 21.19
CA VAL A 851 -54.85 6.62 19.96
C VAL A 851 -56.35 6.62 19.71
N ALA A 852 -57.16 6.40 20.75
CA ALA A 852 -58.62 6.41 20.61
C ALA A 852 -59.16 7.77 20.16
N GLU A 853 -58.63 8.87 20.69
CA GLU A 853 -59.02 10.22 20.29
C GLU A 853 -58.50 10.62 18.90
N LEU A 854 -57.29 10.20 18.53
CA LEU A 854 -56.74 10.43 17.19
C LEU A 854 -57.58 9.73 16.10
N VAL A 855 -58.02 8.50 16.36
CA VAL A 855 -58.92 7.77 15.45
C VAL A 855 -60.30 8.45 15.36
N ARG A 856 -60.83 8.99 16.47
CA ARG A 856 -62.09 9.75 16.47
C ARG A 856 -62.00 11.05 15.67
N LEU A 857 -60.83 11.69 15.66
CA LEU A 857 -60.54 12.87 14.87
C LEU A 857 -60.22 12.54 13.39
N GLU A 858 -60.36 11.29 12.98
CA GLU A 858 -60.05 10.79 11.63
C GLU A 858 -58.58 11.04 11.22
N VAL A 859 -57.67 11.10 12.20
CA VAL A 859 -56.24 11.21 11.93
C VAL A 859 -55.72 9.85 11.45
N PRO A 860 -55.05 9.75 10.29
CA PRO A 860 -54.55 8.49 9.75
C PRO A 860 -53.30 8.03 10.51
N VAL A 861 -53.51 7.35 11.64
CA VAL A 861 -52.45 6.81 12.50
C VAL A 861 -51.93 5.49 11.92
N GLU A 862 -50.66 5.45 11.53
CA GLU A 862 -49.96 4.26 11.02
C GLU A 862 -49.15 3.57 12.11
N SER A 863 -48.54 4.34 13.01
CA SER A 863 -47.81 3.81 14.17
C SER A 863 -47.87 4.78 15.34
N VAL A 864 -47.83 4.25 16.57
CA VAL A 864 -47.63 5.06 17.78
C VAL A 864 -46.54 4.41 18.60
N GLY A 865 -45.47 5.15 18.85
CA GLY A 865 -44.32 4.67 19.60
C GLY A 865 -43.79 5.74 20.54
N PRO A 866 -43.13 5.34 21.64
CA PRO A 866 -42.43 6.30 22.48
C PRO A 866 -41.28 6.94 21.70
N HIS A 867 -41.17 8.26 21.75
CA HIS A 867 -40.05 9.00 21.16
C HIS A 867 -38.85 8.90 22.11
N ARG A 868 -38.16 7.76 22.06
CA ARG A 868 -37.05 7.37 22.95
C ARG A 868 -35.82 6.99 22.13
N ARG A 869 -35.31 7.90 21.31
CA ARG A 869 -34.03 7.64 20.65
C ARG A 869 -33.06 8.75 21.00
N LEU A 870 -31.93 8.35 21.57
CA LEU A 870 -30.77 9.22 21.71
C LEU A 870 -30.39 9.88 20.37
N GLU A 871 -30.73 9.23 19.26
CA GLU A 871 -30.64 9.75 17.89
C GLU A 871 -31.33 11.11 17.69
N ASP A 872 -32.57 11.25 18.13
CA ASP A 872 -33.37 12.47 17.89
C ASP A 872 -32.90 13.62 18.81
N ALA A 873 -32.54 13.31 20.05
CA ALA A 873 -31.95 14.27 20.98
C ALA A 873 -30.57 14.75 20.50
N PHE A 874 -29.74 13.83 19.98
CA PHE A 874 -28.41 14.14 19.46
C PHE A 874 -28.45 15.03 18.21
N LEU A 875 -29.38 14.76 17.28
CA LEU A 875 -29.59 15.60 16.10
C LEU A 875 -30.04 17.02 16.49
N THR A 876 -30.86 17.16 17.53
CA THR A 876 -31.25 18.48 18.06
C THR A 876 -30.07 19.22 18.68
N LEU A 877 -29.12 18.52 19.31
CA LEU A 877 -27.98 19.12 20.01
C LEU A 877 -26.82 19.54 19.09
N ILE A 878 -26.77 19.04 17.84
CA ILE A 878 -25.68 19.28 16.88
C ILE A 878 -26.17 19.97 15.59
N GLY A 879 -27.49 20.12 15.42
CA GLY A 879 -28.13 20.66 14.21
C GLY A 879 -28.14 22.18 14.07
N ASP A 880 -27.60 22.93 15.04
CA ASP A 880 -27.38 24.40 14.99
C ASP A 880 -25.90 24.71 14.76
#